data_AF-A0A1Y1HS20-F1
#
_entry.id   AF-A0A1Y1HS20-F1
#
_cell.length_a   1.000
_cell.length_b   1.000
_cell.length_c   1.000
_cell.angle_alpha   90.00
_cell.angle_beta   90.00
_cell.angle_gamma   90.00
#
_symmetry.space_group_name_H-M   'P 1'
#
loop_
_entity.id
_entity.type
_entity.pdbx_description
1 polymer ?
#
loop_
_entity_poly.entity_id
_entity_poly.type
_entity_poly.pdbx_seq_one_letter_code
_entity_poly.pdbx_strand_id
1 'polypeptide(L)'
;MEHSNRCILGISSGSNVQLASCGPPQSQAPKTIMGNAPGPAQHAPEGSSANSVSLTRIRALVRSALRKGSVRGQRVFRRNAGIVCGLAREVCGSAALLWTESAWNGALETAMSGLEGLIDVPESSLLEGFRQAVASSAAAHLEGLKQQGREGSPVQRRVQARKSRGQSADCGGQSNRNKQPETGLDHADQHSLECCACGATADYGLRGGKEGGAIKYFCRVHATSNGYFRIDPDRAVWAHERVLRQLKARVARLEEELQQMGGNSSAADPAPVQNNFQSEGHWATMPMSRSLIATLLKIGCVECNPGLGPDEGTPDKVAQIRKSWKEACTAINPRLLDLLASEDVTLAAWRGLPPGEHLSTVETLANAYERKWLVGWTTFLMRVAITLPKSGGIEFSSGPGPDEVTPDEIAHVRKSWEEAGNTIHPTLLEHLATQTVSLADWRELSLGVRIKVIEALGKAYEGKWPLGWTIYLKGFAAPVGGGQAAEAGHSTDLDMQDADQGSRKRRPHPLQTEITTLKLWTEVENQLNAQRDLAVSNLARCFQDGPEHYVAKGETDKSDFITGLRLLGRRDQPLLLLADLPSDEKSREVLTKAAVLRDWCRKNVPSVDPVPITVLFGVSGAGKTRTCLEFGCFQPGTIYLTADPNAGIGIRDMRDMMTRLNEDCRPSSDEWAANLHRARRHVYALLYARLTLLEHCVKTGGAGQPWLYYRTAVVYSAQEDVLSNLYLAVRNVEPDDLLPRVVELLKSCRRGLKIARIPIIIDEAQLLSAALENCFSNNPSGLGEGRPLLTALVHILNEAPLTGQIILILAGTGLSMLQRDYIASASSKSGAPKPETFVDFGEFEESQAVDYLTRYAGSEETIDALPLVKEALGRRRFVAGPLQRWLHENGRRPLKAVFKEEIF
;
A
#
# COMPACT_ATOMS: atom_id res chain seq x y z
N MET A 1 59.90 -42.44 44.63
CA MET A 1 59.77 -41.42 43.56
C MET A 1 58.65 -40.47 43.99
N GLU A 2 58.80 -39.64 45.04
CA GLU A 2 59.73 -38.48 45.19
C GLU A 2 59.45 -37.39 44.13
N HIS A 3 59.35 -36.07 44.38
CA HIS A 3 59.36 -35.25 45.61
C HIS A 3 58.92 -33.79 45.22
N SER A 4 58.45 -32.86 46.07
CA SER A 4 58.04 -32.86 47.49
C SER A 4 57.11 -31.67 47.82
N ASN A 5 56.75 -31.49 49.11
CA ASN A 5 55.91 -30.43 49.70
C ASN A 5 56.60 -29.05 49.84
N ARG A 6 55.83 -27.93 49.98
CA ARG A 6 55.53 -27.27 51.29
C ARG A 6 54.73 -25.97 51.23
N CYS A 7 53.91 -25.76 52.26
CA CYS A 7 53.26 -24.49 52.64
C CYS A 7 54.19 -23.57 53.45
N ILE A 8 53.92 -22.25 53.50
CA ILE A 8 54.24 -21.37 54.64
C ILE A 8 53.10 -20.35 54.87
N LEU A 9 52.80 -20.06 56.15
CA LEU A 9 51.88 -19.02 56.65
C LEU A 9 52.64 -17.70 56.93
N GLY A 10 51.95 -16.55 56.87
CA GLY A 10 52.48 -15.25 57.31
C GLY A 10 51.38 -14.35 57.88
N ILE A 11 51.61 -13.80 59.08
CA ILE A 11 50.66 -13.00 59.88
C ILE A 11 51.31 -11.64 60.22
N SER A 12 50.48 -10.62 60.51
CA SER A 12 50.73 -9.50 61.43
C SER A 12 51.04 -8.09 60.88
N SER A 13 50.49 -7.12 61.62
CA SER A 13 50.78 -5.68 61.68
C SER A 13 50.41 -4.80 60.47
N GLY A 14 49.73 -3.65 60.60
CA GLY A 14 49.21 -2.97 61.80
C GLY A 14 49.79 -1.57 61.96
N SER A 15 49.02 -0.52 61.63
CA SER A 15 49.35 0.86 61.96
C SER A 15 48.10 1.72 62.09
N ASN A 16 48.07 2.40 63.23
CA ASN A 16 46.97 3.06 63.92
C ASN A 16 46.72 4.50 63.44
N VAL A 17 45.62 5.11 63.90
CA VAL A 17 45.49 6.57 64.19
C VAL A 17 45.34 7.51 62.96
N GLN A 18 44.46 8.52 62.90
CA GLN A 18 43.64 9.20 63.94
C GLN A 18 42.26 9.68 63.43
N LEU A 19 41.29 9.79 64.34
CA LEU A 19 40.02 10.49 64.13
C LEU A 19 40.19 12.01 64.23
N ALA A 20 39.47 12.77 63.40
CA ALA A 20 39.17 14.18 63.63
C ALA A 20 37.67 14.43 63.40
N SER A 21 36.97 14.76 64.48
CA SER A 21 35.54 15.10 64.49
C SER A 21 35.31 16.59 64.31
N CYS A 22 34.27 17.00 63.57
CA CYS A 22 33.55 18.25 63.82
C CYS A 22 32.09 18.12 63.36
N GLY A 23 31.16 18.72 64.12
CA GLY A 23 29.71 18.54 63.96
C GLY A 23 29.05 19.46 62.91
N PRO A 24 27.71 19.34 62.73
CA PRO A 24 26.97 20.01 61.67
C PRO A 24 26.44 21.40 62.05
N PRO A 25 26.32 22.33 61.09
CA PRO A 25 25.45 23.49 61.21
C PRO A 25 24.21 23.39 60.30
N GLN A 26 23.06 23.24 60.95
CA GLN A 26 21.81 24.01 60.78
C GLN A 26 21.29 24.36 59.37
N SER A 27 20.03 23.97 59.17
CA SER A 27 19.14 24.41 58.08
C SER A 27 18.89 25.92 58.06
N GLN A 28 18.91 26.52 56.87
CA GLN A 28 18.15 27.74 56.57
C GLN A 28 17.33 27.55 55.29
N ALA A 29 16.05 27.88 55.34
CA ALA A 29 15.15 27.90 54.19
C ALA A 29 15.05 29.32 53.61
N PRO A 30 15.06 29.49 52.27
CA PRO A 30 14.67 30.75 51.65
C PRO A 30 13.37 30.65 50.85
N LYS A 31 12.34 31.31 51.41
CA LYS A 31 11.44 32.27 50.75
C LYS A 31 10.92 31.95 49.34
N THR A 32 9.62 31.63 49.30
CA THR A 32 8.75 31.73 48.12
C THR A 32 8.77 33.14 47.51
N ILE A 33 9.05 33.25 46.22
CA ILE A 33 8.82 34.47 45.42
C ILE A 33 7.60 34.23 44.54
N MET A 34 6.60 35.11 44.62
CA MET A 34 5.47 35.11 43.68
C MET A 34 5.90 35.77 42.36
N GLY A 35 5.91 34.98 41.28
CA GLY A 35 6.07 35.46 39.90
C GLY A 35 4.75 35.44 39.15
N ASN A 36 4.47 36.51 38.39
CA ASN A 36 3.22 36.69 37.65
C ASN A 36 3.03 35.65 36.53
N ALA A 37 1.78 35.29 36.26
CA ALA A 37 1.42 34.42 35.14
C ALA A 37 1.52 35.18 33.80
N PRO A 38 2.21 34.64 32.77
CA PRO A 38 2.14 35.17 31.41
C PRO A 38 0.82 34.76 30.74
N GLY A 39 0.25 35.66 29.94
CA GLY A 39 -0.97 35.42 29.16
C GLY A 39 -0.77 34.38 28.03
N PRO A 40 -1.87 33.88 27.45
CA PRO A 40 -1.80 32.86 26.40
C PRO A 40 -1.15 33.41 25.12
N ALA A 41 -0.16 32.68 24.62
CA ALA A 41 0.50 33.01 23.36
C ALA A 41 -0.48 32.86 22.18
N GLN A 42 -0.86 33.99 21.60
CA GLN A 42 -1.39 34.04 20.23
C GLN A 42 -0.22 33.96 19.24
N HIS A 43 -0.49 33.46 18.03
CA HIS A 43 0.49 33.04 17.00
C HIS A 43 1.09 31.62 17.17
N ALA A 44 0.32 30.63 16.72
CA ALA A 44 0.89 29.38 16.22
C ALA A 44 1.52 29.62 14.83
N PRO A 45 2.57 28.87 14.44
CA PRO A 45 3.24 29.07 13.14
C PRO A 45 2.33 28.72 11.95
N GLU A 46 2.34 29.58 10.93
CA GLU A 46 1.62 29.40 9.66
C GLU A 46 2.23 28.29 8.80
N GLY A 47 2.03 27.04 9.21
CA GLY A 47 2.54 25.86 8.51
C GLY A 47 2.09 24.51 9.09
N SER A 48 1.10 24.50 9.99
CA SER A 48 0.73 23.26 10.69
C SER A 48 -0.01 22.24 9.82
N SER A 49 0.34 20.96 10.01
CA SER A 49 -0.26 19.79 9.35
C SER A 49 -1.79 19.70 9.48
N ALA A 50 -2.37 20.35 10.50
CA ALA A 50 -3.83 20.45 10.68
C ALA A 50 -4.55 21.03 9.43
N ASN A 51 -3.87 21.88 8.63
CA ASN A 51 -4.40 22.42 7.39
C ASN A 51 -4.51 21.39 6.23
N SER A 52 -3.90 20.21 6.36
CA SER A 52 -3.95 19.14 5.35
C SER A 52 -5.21 18.25 5.44
N VAL A 53 -5.99 18.38 6.51
CA VAL A 53 -7.14 17.50 6.77
C VAL A 53 -8.38 18.01 6.05
N SER A 54 -8.79 17.33 4.97
CA SER A 54 -9.98 17.70 4.21
C SER A 54 -11.25 17.73 5.07
N LEU A 55 -12.15 18.67 4.77
CA LEU A 55 -13.44 18.84 5.49
C LEU A 55 -14.25 17.53 5.55
N THR A 56 -14.25 16.75 4.46
CA THR A 56 -14.88 15.42 4.39
C THR A 56 -14.32 14.46 5.45
N ARG A 57 -13.01 14.49 5.70
CA ARG A 57 -12.35 13.67 6.74
C ARG A 57 -12.69 14.18 8.14
N ILE A 58 -12.77 15.50 8.34
CA ILE A 58 -13.23 16.10 9.61
C ILE A 58 -14.66 15.64 9.92
N ARG A 59 -15.60 15.76 8.97
CA ARG A 59 -16.99 15.26 9.13
C ARG A 59 -17.01 13.77 9.52
N ALA A 60 -16.14 12.93 8.95
CA ALA A 60 -16.08 11.50 9.28
C ALA A 60 -15.57 11.22 10.70
N LEU A 61 -14.62 12.03 11.22
CA LEU A 61 -14.16 11.95 12.60
C LEU A 61 -15.26 12.37 13.58
N VAL A 62 -15.90 13.52 13.35
CA VAL A 62 -16.97 14.07 14.22
C VAL A 62 -18.17 13.13 14.29
N ARG A 63 -18.65 12.59 13.16
CA ARG A 63 -19.76 11.60 13.13
C ARG A 63 -19.48 10.31 13.91
N SER A 64 -18.24 10.02 14.29
CA SER A 64 -17.94 8.85 15.12
C SER A 64 -18.32 9.03 16.59
N ALA A 65 -18.37 10.27 17.09
CA ALA A 65 -18.81 10.59 18.44
C ALA A 65 -20.29 10.22 18.67
N LEU A 66 -21.14 10.42 17.65
CA LEU A 66 -22.55 9.99 17.64
C LEU A 66 -22.76 8.48 17.88
N ARG A 67 -21.72 7.64 17.74
CA ARG A 67 -21.82 6.19 17.88
C ARG A 67 -21.51 5.69 19.31
N LYS A 68 -21.18 6.57 20.26
CA LYS A 68 -20.71 6.20 21.62
C LYS A 68 -21.67 5.31 22.44
N GLY A 69 -22.97 5.30 22.11
CA GLY A 69 -24.00 4.46 22.77
C GLY A 69 -23.83 2.94 22.64
N SER A 70 -22.75 2.44 22.02
CA SER A 70 -22.44 1.00 21.96
C SER A 70 -20.95 0.74 22.21
N VAL A 71 -20.61 -0.44 22.77
CA VAL A 71 -19.21 -0.86 23.00
C VAL A 71 -18.39 -0.92 21.70
N ARG A 72 -19.03 -1.14 20.55
CA ARG A 72 -18.38 -1.06 19.23
C ARG A 72 -18.14 0.40 18.82
N GLY A 73 -19.15 1.25 18.94
CA GLY A 73 -19.04 2.67 18.59
C GLY A 73 -18.08 3.45 19.48
N GLN A 74 -18.04 3.18 20.79
CA GLN A 74 -17.06 3.75 21.72
C GLN A 74 -15.61 3.39 21.34
N ARG A 75 -15.37 2.18 20.80
CA ARG A 75 -14.06 1.78 20.27
C ARG A 75 -13.70 2.51 18.98
N VAL A 76 -14.67 2.69 18.06
CA VAL A 76 -14.47 3.48 16.83
C VAL A 76 -14.20 4.95 17.16
N PHE A 77 -14.94 5.52 18.11
CA PHE A 77 -14.77 6.89 18.55
C PHE A 77 -13.40 7.12 19.19
N ARG A 78 -12.97 6.26 20.13
CA ARG A 78 -11.61 6.30 20.70
C ARG A 78 -10.51 6.16 19.63
N ARG A 79 -10.69 5.29 18.62
CA ARG A 79 -9.74 5.16 17.51
C ARG A 79 -9.62 6.45 16.70
N ASN A 80 -10.74 7.13 16.47
CA ASN A 80 -10.77 8.39 15.71
C ASN A 80 -10.25 9.58 16.52
N ALA A 81 -10.51 9.64 17.83
CA ALA A 81 -9.85 10.60 18.73
C ALA A 81 -8.32 10.42 18.74
N GLY A 82 -7.83 9.17 18.65
CA GLY A 82 -6.41 8.88 18.46
C GLY A 82 -5.78 9.49 17.19
N ILE A 83 -6.57 9.76 16.14
CA ILE A 83 -6.11 10.49 14.94
C ILE A 83 -5.92 11.99 15.26
N VAL A 84 -6.83 12.58 16.06
CA VAL A 84 -6.69 13.95 16.56
C VAL A 84 -5.47 14.07 17.48
N CYS A 85 -5.22 13.09 18.35
CA CYS A 85 -3.98 13.02 19.15
C CYS A 85 -2.72 12.90 18.26
N GLY A 86 -2.81 12.21 17.12
CA GLY A 86 -1.72 12.12 16.14
C GLY A 86 -1.38 13.48 15.50
N LEU A 87 -2.39 14.28 15.17
CA LEU A 87 -2.21 15.66 14.68
C LEU A 87 -1.73 16.60 15.79
N ALA A 88 -2.25 16.45 17.00
CA ALA A 88 -1.79 17.21 18.18
C ALA A 88 -0.31 16.94 18.48
N ARG A 89 0.14 15.69 18.28
CA ARG A 89 1.55 15.31 18.36
C ARG A 89 2.42 16.05 17.34
N GLU A 90 1.94 16.23 16.11
CA GLU A 90 2.65 17.01 15.08
C GLU A 90 2.75 18.50 15.47
N VAL A 91 1.71 19.06 16.11
CA VAL A 91 1.75 20.43 16.68
C VAL A 91 2.72 20.56 17.86
N CYS A 92 2.88 19.51 18.68
CA CYS A 92 3.84 19.49 19.80
C CYS A 92 5.32 19.30 19.39
N GLY A 93 5.63 19.02 18.12
CA GLY A 93 7.00 18.89 17.62
C GLY A 93 7.83 17.82 18.37
N SER A 94 9.07 18.18 18.75
CA SER A 94 9.99 17.27 19.45
C SER A 94 9.53 16.87 20.86
N ALA A 95 8.78 17.73 21.57
CA ALA A 95 8.21 17.41 22.87
C ALA A 95 7.23 16.23 22.80
N ALA A 96 6.60 16.04 21.63
CA ALA A 96 5.64 14.99 21.34
C ALA A 96 6.25 13.58 21.18
N LEU A 97 7.58 13.45 21.32
CA LEU A 97 8.27 12.17 21.42
C LEU A 97 8.28 11.64 22.87
N LEU A 98 7.85 12.44 23.85
CA LEU A 98 7.80 12.04 25.26
C LEU A 98 6.45 11.40 25.61
N TRP A 99 6.52 10.10 25.86
CA TRP A 99 5.51 9.13 26.31
C TRP A 99 5.16 9.06 27.80
N THR A 100 4.14 9.75 28.34
CA THR A 100 3.57 9.38 29.66
C THR A 100 2.12 8.93 29.56
N GLU A 101 1.67 8.07 30.48
CA GLU A 101 0.27 7.64 30.56
C GLU A 101 -0.65 8.85 30.81
N SER A 102 -0.23 9.82 31.64
CA SER A 102 -0.94 11.09 31.86
C SER A 102 -1.04 11.93 30.59
N ALA A 103 0.05 12.08 29.83
CA ALA A 103 0.07 12.85 28.58
C ALA A 103 -0.77 12.22 27.47
N TRP A 104 -0.85 10.89 27.40
CA TRP A 104 -1.75 10.21 26.47
C TRP A 104 -3.21 10.30 26.91
N ASN A 105 -3.51 10.02 28.18
CA ASN A 105 -4.88 10.02 28.68
C ASN A 105 -5.50 11.42 28.61
N GLY A 106 -4.78 12.46 29.02
CA GLY A 106 -5.25 13.86 28.93
C GLY A 106 -5.46 14.32 27.48
N ALA A 107 -4.54 13.97 26.57
CA ALA A 107 -4.68 14.28 25.14
C ALA A 107 -5.87 13.54 24.50
N LEU A 108 -6.09 12.27 24.86
CA LEU A 108 -7.18 11.44 24.34
C LEU A 108 -8.55 11.89 24.86
N GLU A 109 -8.66 12.21 26.14
CA GLU A 109 -9.88 12.75 26.75
C GLU A 109 -10.24 14.11 26.15
N THR A 110 -9.26 14.99 25.94
CA THR A 110 -9.45 16.30 25.30
C THR A 110 -9.83 16.14 23.82
N ALA A 111 -9.21 15.21 23.10
CA ALA A 111 -9.55 14.90 21.70
C ALA A 111 -10.97 14.34 21.55
N MET A 112 -11.42 13.50 22.49
CA MET A 112 -12.78 12.99 22.52
C MET A 112 -13.77 14.12 22.80
N SER A 113 -13.57 14.90 23.87
CA SER A 113 -14.42 16.05 24.21
C SER A 113 -14.49 17.08 23.08
N GLY A 114 -13.36 17.36 22.42
CA GLY A 114 -13.27 18.23 21.25
C GLY A 114 -14.10 17.72 20.07
N LEU A 115 -14.02 16.43 19.73
CA LEU A 115 -14.83 15.84 18.66
C LEU A 115 -16.33 15.79 18.99
N GLU A 116 -16.70 15.64 20.26
CA GLU A 116 -18.10 15.74 20.71
C GLU A 116 -18.65 17.16 20.60
N GLY A 117 -17.86 18.17 20.97
CA GLY A 117 -18.25 19.58 20.85
C GLY A 117 -18.45 20.07 19.40
N LEU A 118 -18.09 19.27 18.40
CA LEU A 118 -18.25 19.59 16.97
C LEU A 118 -19.49 18.96 16.32
N ILE A 119 -20.28 18.16 17.05
CA ILE A 119 -21.43 17.44 16.48
C ILE A 119 -22.46 18.41 15.88
N ASP A 120 -22.76 19.51 16.59
CA ASP A 120 -23.79 20.49 16.23
C ASP A 120 -23.20 21.79 15.65
N VAL A 121 -21.90 21.81 15.32
CA VAL A 121 -21.21 23.01 14.80
C VAL A 121 -21.50 23.19 13.30
N PRO A 122 -21.95 24.39 12.85
CA PRO A 122 -22.16 24.68 11.44
C PRO A 122 -20.93 24.40 10.59
N GLU A 123 -21.14 23.93 9.37
CA GLU A 123 -20.05 23.44 8.51
C GLU A 123 -18.97 24.51 8.23
N SER A 124 -19.38 25.78 8.09
CA SER A 124 -18.48 26.93 7.93
C SER A 124 -17.49 27.10 9.08
N SER A 125 -17.83 26.64 10.29
CA SER A 125 -17.03 26.73 11.51
C SER A 125 -16.34 25.41 11.88
N LEU A 126 -16.63 24.32 11.17
CA LEU A 126 -16.20 22.96 11.52
C LEU A 126 -14.67 22.79 11.41
N LEU A 127 -14.03 23.43 10.42
CA LEU A 127 -12.57 23.41 10.26
C LEU A 127 -11.87 24.10 11.44
N GLU A 128 -12.37 25.26 11.86
CA GLU A 128 -11.76 26.03 12.96
C GLU A 128 -11.97 25.35 14.30
N GLY A 129 -13.19 24.84 14.55
CA GLY A 129 -13.46 24.02 15.73
C GLY A 129 -12.58 22.75 15.78
N PHE A 130 -12.28 22.13 14.63
CA PHE A 130 -11.36 20.99 14.57
C PHE A 130 -9.90 21.38 14.87
N ARG A 131 -9.43 22.53 14.36
CA ARG A 131 -8.11 23.09 14.76
C ARG A 131 -8.05 23.33 16.27
N GLN A 132 -9.10 23.91 16.86
CA GLN A 132 -9.17 24.13 18.30
C GLN A 132 -9.16 22.82 19.10
N ALA A 133 -9.81 21.76 18.62
CA ALA A 133 -9.76 20.43 19.23
C ALA A 133 -8.34 19.82 19.18
N VAL A 134 -7.62 19.97 18.06
CA VAL A 134 -6.21 19.56 17.93
C VAL A 134 -5.31 20.35 18.88
N ALA A 135 -5.45 21.69 18.93
CA ALA A 135 -4.66 22.56 19.79
C ALA A 135 -4.89 22.30 21.29
N SER A 136 -6.15 22.13 21.71
CA SER A 136 -6.48 21.74 23.10
C SER A 136 -5.90 20.37 23.46
N SER A 137 -5.94 19.41 22.54
CA SER A 137 -5.33 18.08 22.75
C SER A 137 -3.81 18.14 22.88
N ALA A 138 -3.15 19.04 22.14
CA ALA A 138 -1.71 19.32 22.25
C ALA A 138 -1.36 19.97 23.60
N ALA A 139 -2.17 20.92 24.07
CA ALA A 139 -1.99 21.53 25.39
C ALA A 139 -2.16 20.52 26.53
N ALA A 140 -3.17 19.64 26.46
CA ALA A 140 -3.40 18.58 27.43
C ALA A 140 -2.29 17.52 27.44
N HIS A 141 -1.70 17.21 26.27
CA HIS A 141 -0.52 16.36 26.17
C HIS A 141 0.66 16.97 26.95
N LEU A 142 1.00 18.24 26.68
CA LEU A 142 2.09 18.94 27.35
C LEU A 142 1.86 19.08 28.86
N GLU A 143 0.62 19.25 29.32
CA GLU A 143 0.31 19.32 30.74
C GLU A 143 0.48 17.96 31.44
N GLY A 144 0.07 16.86 30.79
CA GLY A 144 0.30 15.51 31.31
C GLY A 144 1.79 15.14 31.41
N LEU A 145 2.66 15.76 30.61
CA LEU A 145 4.12 15.65 30.75
C LEU A 145 4.64 16.39 31.99
N LYS A 146 4.14 17.60 32.27
CA LYS A 146 4.55 18.39 33.46
C LYS A 146 4.19 17.71 34.78
N GLN A 147 3.05 17.02 34.83
CA GLN A 147 2.57 16.33 36.04
C GLN A 147 3.55 15.26 36.55
N GLN A 148 4.31 14.63 35.65
CA GLN A 148 5.34 13.64 36.02
C GLN A 148 6.46 14.24 36.89
N GLY A 149 6.70 15.55 36.82
CA GLY A 149 7.70 16.25 37.64
C GLY A 149 7.21 16.71 39.03
N ARG A 150 5.93 16.48 39.38
CA ARG A 150 5.32 16.97 40.64
C ARG A 150 4.62 15.90 41.47
N GLU A 151 4.20 14.78 40.88
CA GLU A 151 3.49 13.74 41.62
C GLU A 151 4.43 12.63 42.12
N GLY A 152 4.69 12.64 43.43
CA GLY A 152 5.14 11.44 44.14
C GLY A 152 4.07 10.34 44.08
N SER A 153 4.52 9.08 44.03
CA SER A 153 3.74 7.84 43.78
C SER A 153 2.22 7.87 44.09
N PRO A 154 1.33 7.56 43.11
CA PRO A 154 -0.13 7.57 43.30
C PRO A 154 -0.71 6.58 44.33
N VAL A 155 0.10 5.67 44.88
CA VAL A 155 -0.37 4.54 45.71
C VAL A 155 -1.01 5.00 47.04
N GLN A 156 -0.60 6.14 47.60
CA GLN A 156 -1.12 6.59 48.91
C GLN A 156 -2.59 7.06 48.90
N ARG A 157 -3.12 7.60 47.79
CA ARG A 157 -4.51 8.13 47.76
C ARG A 157 -5.59 7.05 47.84
N ARG A 158 -5.34 5.79 47.42
CA ARG A 158 -6.34 4.71 47.50
C ARG A 158 -6.49 4.07 48.89
N VAL A 159 -5.56 4.31 49.81
CA VAL A 159 -5.59 3.72 51.16
C VAL A 159 -6.49 4.51 52.12
N GLN A 160 -6.65 5.82 51.93
CA GLN A 160 -7.46 6.66 52.83
C GLN A 160 -8.97 6.60 52.56
N ALA A 161 -9.40 6.33 51.32
CA ALA A 161 -10.82 6.29 50.94
C ALA A 161 -11.59 5.01 51.37
N ARG A 162 -10.94 4.06 52.06
CA ARG A 162 -11.56 2.79 52.50
C ARG A 162 -11.69 2.64 54.02
N LYS A 163 -11.34 3.67 54.81
CA LYS A 163 -11.30 3.58 56.28
C LYS A 163 -12.61 3.92 57.00
N SER A 164 -13.75 3.92 56.29
CA SER A 164 -15.05 4.39 56.80
C SER A 164 -16.25 3.50 56.41
N ARG A 165 -16.16 2.18 56.61
CA ARG A 165 -17.32 1.29 56.84
C ARG A 165 -16.90 -0.13 57.24
N GLY A 166 -17.61 -0.72 58.20
CA GLY A 166 -17.53 -2.16 58.51
C GLY A 166 -16.90 -2.52 59.85
N GLN A 167 -17.64 -2.36 60.95
CA GLN A 167 -17.39 -3.12 62.18
C GLN A 167 -17.89 -4.56 61.97
N SER A 168 -17.13 -5.57 62.40
CA SER A 168 -17.65 -6.92 62.71
C SER A 168 -16.72 -7.63 63.68
N ALA A 169 -17.30 -8.48 64.52
CA ALA A 169 -16.68 -9.09 65.69
C ALA A 169 -15.75 -10.28 65.38
N ASP A 170 -14.60 -10.27 66.06
CA ASP A 170 -14.08 -11.29 67.00
C ASP A 170 -13.87 -12.78 66.61
N CYS A 171 -12.98 -13.43 67.39
CA CYS A 171 -12.56 -14.84 67.36
C CYS A 171 -11.75 -15.28 66.10
N GLY A 172 -10.58 -15.91 66.18
CA GLY A 172 -9.76 -16.35 67.32
C GLY A 172 -8.91 -17.57 66.90
N GLY A 173 -7.57 -17.52 67.06
CA GLY A 173 -6.72 -18.66 66.65
C GLY A 173 -5.21 -18.35 66.66
N GLN A 174 -4.50 -18.87 67.66
CA GLN A 174 -3.05 -18.72 67.83
C GLN A 174 -2.27 -19.74 66.99
N SER A 175 -1.12 -19.34 66.43
CA SER A 175 0.08 -20.20 66.40
C SER A 175 1.34 -19.39 66.09
N ASN A 176 2.26 -19.31 67.06
CA ASN A 176 3.57 -18.69 66.90
C ASN A 176 4.54 -19.65 66.19
N ARG A 177 5.40 -19.13 65.30
CA ARG A 177 6.80 -19.57 65.24
C ARG A 177 7.74 -18.53 64.62
N ASN A 178 8.87 -18.34 65.28
CA ASN A 178 9.88 -17.33 64.99
C ASN A 178 10.53 -17.48 63.62
N LYS A 179 10.82 -16.35 62.96
CA LYS A 179 12.11 -16.09 62.33
C LYS A 179 12.43 -14.59 62.40
N GLN A 180 13.67 -14.27 62.75
CA GLN A 180 14.20 -12.90 62.79
C GLN A 180 14.48 -12.38 61.36
N PRO A 181 14.65 -11.05 61.19
CA PRO A 181 14.66 -10.42 59.88
C PRO A 181 16.03 -10.50 59.20
N GLU A 182 16.05 -10.83 57.92
CA GLU A 182 17.13 -10.41 57.02
C GLU A 182 16.71 -9.08 56.38
N THR A 183 17.47 -8.04 56.69
CA THR A 183 17.32 -6.71 56.09
C THR A 183 17.90 -6.70 54.67
N GLY A 184 17.17 -7.30 53.73
CA GLY A 184 17.31 -7.02 52.30
C GLY A 184 16.43 -5.82 51.95
N LEU A 185 17.05 -4.68 51.58
CA LEU A 185 16.35 -3.64 50.83
C LEU A 185 16.21 -4.14 49.39
N ASP A 186 15.27 -5.07 49.18
CA ASP A 186 14.83 -5.45 47.85
C ASP A 186 14.25 -4.20 47.18
N HIS A 187 15.01 -3.63 46.25
CA HIS A 187 14.44 -2.76 45.23
C HIS A 187 13.45 -3.62 44.44
N ALA A 188 12.17 -3.52 44.82
CA ALA A 188 11.08 -4.21 44.14
C ALA A 188 11.21 -3.98 42.63
N ASP A 189 11.49 -5.05 41.89
CA ASP A 189 11.71 -4.98 40.45
C ASP A 189 10.45 -4.39 39.81
N GLN A 190 10.60 -3.18 39.28
CA GLN A 190 9.51 -2.38 38.70
C GLN A 190 8.90 -3.04 37.45
N HIS A 191 9.48 -4.16 36.98
CA HIS A 191 9.00 -4.97 35.88
C HIS A 191 8.50 -6.36 36.31
N SER A 192 8.57 -6.69 37.61
CA SER A 192 7.97 -7.92 38.14
C SER A 192 6.44 -7.85 37.99
N LEU A 193 5.86 -8.87 37.35
CA LEU A 193 4.41 -8.96 37.19
C LEU A 193 3.80 -9.48 38.48
N GLU A 194 2.87 -8.75 39.09
CA GLU A 194 2.25 -9.13 40.35
C GLU A 194 1.05 -10.08 40.17
N CYS A 195 0.89 -11.02 41.09
CA CYS A 195 -0.27 -11.89 41.21
C CYS A 195 -1.51 -11.07 41.59
N CYS A 196 -2.53 -11.04 40.73
CA CYS A 196 -3.74 -10.24 40.96
C CYS A 196 -4.58 -10.68 42.18
N ALA A 197 -4.26 -11.84 42.79
CA ALA A 197 -4.90 -12.32 44.01
C ALA A 197 -4.12 -11.94 45.30
N CYS A 198 -2.79 -11.80 45.25
CA CYS A 198 -1.97 -11.69 46.47
C CYS A 198 -0.72 -10.81 46.38
N GLY A 199 -0.48 -10.09 45.27
CA GLY A 199 0.67 -9.19 45.08
C GLY A 199 2.04 -9.86 44.85
N ALA A 200 2.24 -11.10 45.28
CA ALA A 200 3.48 -11.86 45.03
C ALA A 200 3.79 -12.00 43.53
N THR A 201 5.07 -12.12 43.16
CA THR A 201 5.51 -12.31 41.77
C THR A 201 4.73 -13.43 41.06
N ALA A 202 4.25 -13.14 39.85
CA ALA A 202 3.44 -14.05 39.06
C ALA A 202 4.28 -14.94 38.16
N ASP A 203 4.13 -16.24 38.31
CA ASP A 203 4.73 -17.25 37.44
C ASP A 203 3.83 -17.61 36.25
N TYR A 204 2.56 -17.21 36.27
CA TYR A 204 1.52 -17.63 35.34
C TYR A 204 0.64 -16.48 34.85
N GLY A 205 0.24 -16.53 33.58
CA GLY A 205 -0.77 -15.66 32.99
C GLY A 205 -2.00 -16.42 32.53
N LEU A 206 -3.17 -15.81 32.65
CA LEU A 206 -4.45 -16.29 32.13
C LEU A 206 -4.99 -15.27 31.14
N ARG A 207 -5.20 -15.65 29.87
CA ARG A 207 -5.91 -14.79 28.92
C ARG A 207 -7.38 -14.77 29.29
N GLY A 208 -7.96 -13.59 29.47
CA GLY A 208 -9.35 -13.43 29.90
C GLY A 208 -10.33 -14.19 28.99
N GLY A 209 -11.27 -14.89 29.62
CA GLY A 209 -12.42 -15.51 28.96
C GLY A 209 -13.44 -14.47 28.48
N LYS A 210 -14.74 -14.78 28.61
CA LYS A 210 -15.86 -13.99 28.06
C LYS A 210 -15.91 -12.50 28.46
N GLU A 211 -15.16 -12.08 29.49
CA GLU A 211 -15.07 -10.68 29.97
C GLU A 211 -14.07 -9.80 29.21
N GLY A 212 -13.33 -10.33 28.23
CA GLY A 212 -12.65 -9.53 27.21
C GLY A 212 -11.16 -9.22 27.47
N GLY A 213 -10.29 -10.05 26.89
CA GLY A 213 -8.97 -9.66 26.36
C GLY A 213 -7.84 -9.36 27.35
N ALA A 214 -8.12 -8.85 28.55
CA ALA A 214 -7.10 -8.57 29.56
C ALA A 214 -6.45 -9.87 30.06
N ILE A 215 -5.13 -9.86 30.22
CA ILE A 215 -4.38 -10.96 30.82
C ILE A 215 -4.35 -10.74 32.34
N LYS A 216 -4.81 -11.72 33.12
CA LYS A 216 -4.68 -11.72 34.59
C LYS A 216 -3.46 -12.55 34.97
N TYR A 217 -2.62 -12.06 35.87
CA TYR A 217 -1.37 -12.72 36.28
C TYR A 217 -1.51 -13.33 37.68
N PHE A 218 -0.89 -14.49 37.90
CA PHE A 218 -1.03 -15.29 39.12
C PHE A 218 0.31 -15.93 39.51
N CYS A 219 0.61 -15.97 40.80
CA CYS A 219 1.71 -16.78 41.33
C CYS A 219 1.32 -18.26 41.34
N ARG A 220 2.31 -19.14 41.49
CA ARG A 220 2.13 -20.61 41.51
C ARG A 220 1.05 -21.12 42.46
N VAL A 221 0.76 -20.43 43.56
CA VAL A 221 -0.29 -20.81 44.52
C VAL A 221 -1.70 -20.53 44.00
N HIS A 222 -1.89 -19.48 43.20
CA HIS A 222 -3.21 -19.03 42.74
C HIS A 222 -3.54 -19.46 41.29
N ALA A 223 -2.65 -20.18 40.62
CA ALA A 223 -2.90 -20.81 39.32
C ALA A 223 -3.61 -22.17 39.48
N THR A 224 -4.87 -22.16 39.93
CA THR A 224 -5.60 -23.35 40.44
C THR A 224 -6.46 -24.10 39.41
N SER A 225 -6.34 -23.81 38.13
CA SER A 225 -7.21 -24.37 37.06
C SER A 225 -6.46 -24.63 35.75
N ASN A 226 -7.03 -25.46 34.87
CA ASN A 226 -6.46 -25.71 33.55
C ASN A 226 -6.71 -24.52 32.61
N GLY A 227 -5.65 -23.87 32.12
CA GLY A 227 -5.76 -22.76 31.16
C GLY A 227 -4.72 -21.65 31.28
N TYR A 228 -3.91 -21.63 32.35
CA TYR A 228 -2.79 -20.68 32.45
C TYR A 228 -1.64 -21.04 31.52
N PHE A 229 -0.91 -20.04 31.04
CA PHE A 229 0.42 -20.20 30.45
C PHE A 229 1.47 -19.73 31.45
N ARG A 230 2.61 -20.43 31.53
CA ARG A 230 3.73 -20.00 32.37
C ARG A 230 4.35 -18.73 31.77
N ILE A 231 4.67 -17.75 32.60
CA ILE A 231 5.45 -16.58 32.21
C ILE A 231 6.90 -17.03 32.16
N ASP A 232 7.54 -16.78 31.03
CA ASP A 232 8.94 -17.07 30.82
C ASP A 232 9.81 -16.06 31.61
N PRO A 233 10.63 -16.49 32.59
CA PRO A 233 11.47 -15.59 33.38
C PRO A 233 12.38 -14.72 32.52
N ASP A 234 12.92 -15.30 31.45
CA ASP A 234 13.86 -14.66 30.53
C ASP A 234 13.20 -13.50 29.77
N ARG A 235 11.86 -13.49 29.69
CA ARG A 235 11.10 -12.42 29.04
C ARG A 235 11.00 -11.15 29.88
N ALA A 236 11.04 -11.26 31.21
CA ALA A 236 11.13 -10.11 32.11
C ALA A 236 12.54 -9.50 32.06
N VAL A 237 13.57 -10.36 32.12
CA VAL A 237 14.98 -9.97 31.93
C VAL A 237 15.19 -9.27 30.59
N TRP A 238 14.69 -9.85 29.48
CA TRP A 238 14.75 -9.26 28.15
C TRP A 238 14.06 -7.90 28.05
N ALA A 239 12.92 -7.71 28.73
CA ALA A 239 12.22 -6.43 28.75
C ALA A 239 13.02 -5.37 29.51
N HIS A 240 13.60 -5.72 30.65
CA HIS A 240 14.46 -4.84 31.44
C HIS A 240 15.74 -4.47 30.68
N GLU A 241 16.44 -5.44 30.09
CA GLU A 241 17.62 -5.21 29.25
C GLU A 241 17.31 -4.27 28.08
N ARG A 242 16.16 -4.42 27.43
CA ARG A 242 15.75 -3.56 26.30
C ARG A 242 15.61 -2.10 26.74
N VAL A 243 15.03 -1.85 27.91
CA VAL A 243 14.92 -0.50 28.49
C VAL A 243 16.31 0.04 28.85
N LEU A 244 17.16 -0.79 29.46
CA LEU A 244 18.54 -0.41 29.81
C LEU A 244 19.38 -0.06 28.57
N ARG A 245 19.20 -0.80 27.45
CA ARG A 245 19.84 -0.50 26.16
C ARG A 245 19.34 0.81 25.56
N GLN A 246 18.04 1.08 25.59
CA GLN A 246 17.48 2.37 25.14
C GLN A 246 18.02 3.55 25.96
N LEU A 247 18.21 3.39 27.27
CA LEU A 247 18.83 4.41 28.12
C LEU A 247 20.30 4.62 27.76
N LYS A 248 21.10 3.56 27.58
CA LYS A 248 22.51 3.67 27.16
C LYS A 248 22.67 4.36 25.79
N ALA A 249 21.84 3.99 24.80
CA ALA A 249 21.84 4.64 23.49
C ALA A 249 21.45 6.12 23.55
N ARG A 250 20.61 6.50 24.52
CA ARG A 250 20.23 7.91 24.77
C ARG A 250 21.34 8.70 25.46
N VAL A 251 22.08 8.10 26.39
CA VAL A 251 23.27 8.73 27.01
C VAL A 251 24.33 9.00 25.95
N ALA A 252 24.71 7.99 25.15
CA ALA A 252 25.72 8.14 24.11
C ALA A 252 25.38 9.25 23.08
N ARG A 253 24.09 9.36 22.69
CA ARG A 253 23.63 10.44 21.79
C ARG A 253 23.71 11.82 22.44
N LEU A 254 23.35 11.94 23.72
CA LEU A 254 23.45 13.20 24.45
C LEU A 254 24.91 13.62 24.67
N GLU A 255 25.83 12.67 24.84
CA GLU A 255 27.28 12.92 24.88
C GLU A 255 27.81 13.44 23.52
N GLU A 256 27.33 12.89 22.41
CA GLU A 256 27.65 13.34 21.06
C GLU A 256 27.07 14.74 20.76
N GLU A 257 25.81 14.99 21.11
CA GLU A 257 25.18 16.33 21.01
C GLU A 257 25.93 17.37 21.88
N LEU A 258 26.42 16.99 23.06
CA LEU A 258 27.27 17.84 23.92
C LEU A 258 28.63 18.15 23.28
N GLN A 259 29.26 17.18 22.59
CA GLN A 259 30.51 17.41 21.87
C GLN A 259 30.30 18.36 20.67
N GLN A 260 29.19 18.21 19.93
CA GLN A 260 28.86 19.09 18.80
C GLN A 260 28.59 20.53 19.25
N MET A 261 27.96 20.74 20.42
CA MET A 261 27.74 22.08 20.98
C MET A 261 28.99 22.75 21.58
N GLY A 262 30.13 22.05 21.67
CA GLY A 262 31.41 22.59 22.15
C GLY A 262 32.28 23.27 21.07
N GLY A 263 31.88 23.23 19.80
CA GLY A 263 32.65 23.78 18.67
C GLY A 263 32.38 25.25 18.37
N ASN A 264 33.43 26.09 18.44
CA ASN A 264 33.33 27.57 18.42
C ASN A 264 32.71 28.22 17.17
N SER A 265 32.05 29.35 17.41
CA SER A 265 31.63 30.39 16.46
C SER A 265 32.80 31.24 15.95
N SER A 266 32.73 31.74 14.70
CA SER A 266 33.19 33.10 14.31
C SER A 266 32.80 33.48 12.86
N ALA A 267 32.60 34.79 12.62
CA ALA A 267 32.51 35.52 11.33
C ALA A 267 31.15 35.59 10.57
N ALA A 268 30.43 36.69 10.77
CA ALA A 268 29.57 37.35 9.76
C ALA A 268 30.43 38.36 8.96
N ASP A 269 30.15 38.73 7.70
CA ASP A 269 29.19 39.75 7.21
C ASP A 269 29.50 39.96 5.69
N PRO A 270 28.84 40.85 4.90
CA PRO A 270 27.41 41.16 4.76
C PRO A 270 26.97 41.17 3.25
N ALA A 271 25.71 41.55 2.94
CA ALA A 271 25.16 41.62 1.58
C ALA A 271 25.16 43.05 0.96
N PRO A 272 25.21 43.21 -0.40
CA PRO A 272 24.99 44.49 -1.07
C PRO A 272 23.75 44.57 -1.99
N VAL A 273 22.81 45.41 -1.55
CA VAL A 273 22.02 46.48 -2.21
C VAL A 273 22.09 46.68 -3.75
N GLN A 274 20.94 47.09 -4.32
CA GLN A 274 20.65 47.50 -5.71
C GLN A 274 21.35 48.80 -6.18
N ASN A 275 21.50 49.02 -7.51
CA ASN A 275 21.02 50.26 -8.18
C ASN A 275 21.18 50.30 -9.73
N ASN A 276 20.11 50.81 -10.37
CA ASN A 276 20.01 51.70 -11.55
C ASN A 276 20.89 51.54 -12.83
N PHE A 277 20.21 51.61 -13.99
CA PHE A 277 20.48 52.63 -15.03
C PHE A 277 19.19 52.97 -15.83
N GLN A 278 19.11 54.20 -16.36
CA GLN A 278 17.90 54.79 -17.00
C GLN A 278 18.10 55.12 -18.49
N SER A 279 16.99 55.21 -19.25
CA SER A 279 16.71 56.18 -20.35
C SER A 279 15.32 55.84 -20.92
N GLU A 280 14.26 56.61 -20.62
CA GLU A 280 13.81 57.88 -21.25
C GLU A 280 13.10 57.72 -22.61
N GLY A 281 11.87 58.26 -22.72
CA GLY A 281 11.07 58.23 -23.96
C GLY A 281 9.55 58.36 -23.77
N HIS A 282 9.05 59.43 -23.14
CA HIS A 282 7.62 59.75 -23.11
C HIS A 282 7.12 60.39 -24.42
N TRP A 283 5.89 60.07 -24.84
CA TRP A 283 4.77 61.02 -25.00
C TRP A 283 3.46 60.26 -25.22
N ALA A 284 2.33 60.82 -24.79
CA ALA A 284 1.01 60.16 -24.82
C ALA A 284 -0.02 60.99 -25.61
N THR A 285 -1.04 60.34 -26.18
CA THR A 285 -2.50 60.64 -26.07
C THR A 285 -3.32 59.97 -27.20
N MET A 286 -4.58 59.65 -26.88
CA MET A 286 -5.60 58.98 -27.72
C MET A 286 -6.65 60.01 -28.24
N PRO A 287 -7.81 59.61 -28.82
CA PRO A 287 -8.08 58.76 -30.00
C PRO A 287 -9.09 59.44 -30.98
N MET A 288 -9.29 58.94 -32.22
CA MET A 288 -10.57 59.20 -32.94
C MET A 288 -11.04 58.13 -33.94
N SER A 289 -12.37 57.91 -33.90
CA SER A 289 -13.32 57.47 -34.95
C SER A 289 -13.14 56.12 -35.70
N ARG A 290 -13.64 55.05 -35.08
CA ARG A 290 -14.10 53.82 -35.79
C ARG A 290 -15.31 54.03 -36.72
N SER A 291 -15.92 55.22 -36.77
CA SER A 291 -17.10 55.50 -37.61
C SER A 291 -16.78 55.78 -39.09
N LEU A 292 -15.53 56.10 -39.44
CA LEU A 292 -15.15 56.44 -40.81
C LEU A 292 -15.03 55.20 -41.72
N ILE A 293 -14.43 54.12 -41.21
CA ILE A 293 -14.21 52.87 -41.98
C ILE A 293 -15.53 52.15 -42.29
N ALA A 294 -16.50 52.18 -41.36
CA ALA A 294 -17.83 51.61 -41.55
C ALA A 294 -18.69 52.36 -42.61
N THR A 295 -18.29 53.57 -43.00
CA THR A 295 -18.97 54.39 -44.00
C THR A 295 -18.40 54.19 -45.40
N LEU A 296 -17.08 53.97 -45.52
CA LEU A 296 -16.39 53.80 -46.81
C LEU A 296 -16.60 52.43 -47.47
N LEU A 297 -17.00 51.40 -46.71
CA LEU A 297 -17.35 50.07 -47.26
C LEU A 297 -18.80 49.94 -47.73
N LYS A 298 -19.60 51.02 -47.71
CA LYS A 298 -21.02 51.02 -48.09
C LYS A 298 -21.33 51.71 -49.43
N ILE A 299 -20.34 52.27 -50.13
CA ILE A 299 -20.55 53.05 -51.36
C ILE A 299 -19.45 52.73 -52.38
N GLY A 300 -19.81 52.17 -53.54
CA GLY A 300 -18.93 52.09 -54.71
C GLY A 300 -18.85 50.71 -55.37
N CYS A 301 -19.65 50.49 -56.41
CA CYS A 301 -19.60 49.29 -57.25
C CYS A 301 -18.50 49.41 -58.31
N VAL A 302 -17.83 48.30 -58.66
CA VAL A 302 -17.23 48.10 -59.99
C VAL A 302 -17.50 46.66 -60.41
N GLU A 303 -18.17 46.48 -61.55
CA GLU A 303 -18.48 45.19 -62.16
C GLU A 303 -17.31 44.68 -63.02
N CYS A 304 -17.22 43.36 -63.21
CA CYS A 304 -16.52 42.77 -64.36
C CYS A 304 -17.34 41.59 -64.92
N ASN A 305 -17.33 41.47 -66.25
CA ASN A 305 -18.24 40.67 -67.06
C ASN A 305 -17.90 39.15 -67.07
N PRO A 306 -18.80 38.27 -67.60
CA PRO A 306 -18.79 36.84 -67.31
C PRO A 306 -18.19 35.96 -68.42
N GLY A 307 -17.93 34.70 -68.06
CA GLY A 307 -18.06 33.56 -68.98
C GLY A 307 -16.93 32.54 -68.95
N LEU A 308 -17.20 31.35 -68.42
CA LEU A 308 -17.23 30.12 -69.21
C LEU A 308 -18.05 29.03 -68.47
N GLY A 309 -18.52 28.04 -69.23
CA GLY A 309 -19.64 27.15 -68.84
C GLY A 309 -19.32 26.10 -67.77
N PRO A 310 -20.37 25.38 -67.30
CA PRO A 310 -20.28 24.49 -66.15
C PRO A 310 -19.73 23.12 -66.54
N ASP A 311 -18.86 22.58 -65.69
CA ASP A 311 -18.81 21.13 -65.47
C ASP A 311 -18.61 20.83 -63.97
N GLU A 312 -19.40 19.87 -63.50
CA GLU A 312 -19.37 19.10 -62.24
C GLU A 312 -18.69 19.72 -60.99
N GLY A 313 -19.46 20.55 -60.26
CA GLY A 313 -19.09 20.97 -58.91
C GLY A 313 -20.00 22.07 -58.35
N THR A 314 -21.29 21.77 -58.10
CA THR A 314 -22.26 22.78 -57.65
C THR A 314 -21.78 23.49 -56.38
N PRO A 315 -21.56 24.83 -56.40
CA PRO A 315 -21.17 25.59 -55.20
C PRO A 315 -22.17 25.42 -54.05
N ASP A 316 -23.44 25.20 -54.39
CA ASP A 316 -24.53 24.91 -53.46
C ASP A 316 -24.28 23.65 -52.62
N LYS A 317 -23.62 22.62 -53.17
CA LYS A 317 -23.33 21.37 -52.45
C LYS A 317 -22.27 21.58 -51.36
N VAL A 318 -21.17 22.27 -51.70
CA VAL A 318 -20.12 22.67 -50.75
C VAL A 318 -20.71 23.57 -49.65
N ALA A 319 -21.58 24.53 -50.02
CA ALA A 319 -22.29 25.36 -49.07
C ALA A 319 -23.25 24.55 -48.17
N GLN A 320 -23.95 23.56 -48.71
CA GLN A 320 -24.85 22.67 -47.97
C GLN A 320 -24.11 21.76 -46.99
N ILE A 321 -22.95 21.20 -47.37
CA ILE A 321 -22.10 20.40 -46.47
C ILE A 321 -21.63 21.28 -45.31
N ARG A 322 -21.02 22.44 -45.62
CA ARG A 322 -20.56 23.42 -44.62
C ARG A 322 -21.69 23.82 -43.65
N LYS A 323 -22.89 24.06 -44.17
CA LYS A 323 -24.09 24.38 -43.37
C LYS A 323 -24.45 23.22 -42.43
N SER A 324 -24.58 22.00 -42.94
CA SER A 324 -25.02 20.83 -42.15
C SER A 324 -24.11 20.52 -40.96
N TRP A 325 -22.79 20.62 -41.15
CA TRP A 325 -21.81 20.42 -40.08
C TRP A 325 -21.81 21.56 -39.07
N LYS A 326 -21.94 22.82 -39.52
CA LYS A 326 -21.97 24.01 -38.66
C LYS A 326 -23.25 24.12 -37.83
N GLU A 327 -24.38 23.62 -38.35
CA GLU A 327 -25.64 23.49 -37.60
C GLU A 327 -25.54 22.43 -36.49
N ALA A 328 -24.81 21.33 -36.73
CA ALA A 328 -24.59 20.28 -35.74
C ALA A 328 -23.48 20.61 -34.72
N CYS A 329 -22.50 21.42 -35.10
CA CYS A 329 -21.50 21.96 -34.19
C CYS A 329 -21.03 23.34 -34.66
N THR A 330 -21.46 24.38 -33.94
CA THR A 330 -21.12 25.78 -34.23
C THR A 330 -19.63 26.11 -34.10
N ALA A 331 -18.90 25.31 -33.32
CA ALA A 331 -17.46 25.42 -33.07
C ALA A 331 -16.61 24.37 -33.81
N ILE A 332 -17.11 23.78 -34.90
CA ILE A 332 -16.26 22.96 -35.77
C ILE A 332 -15.10 23.79 -36.32
N ASN A 333 -13.87 23.25 -36.27
CA ASN A 333 -12.69 23.95 -36.77
C ASN A 333 -12.85 24.25 -38.28
N PRO A 334 -12.62 25.49 -38.73
CA PRO A 334 -12.85 25.86 -40.14
C PRO A 334 -12.07 25.03 -41.15
N ARG A 335 -10.82 24.64 -40.85
CA ARG A 335 -9.99 23.82 -41.75
C ARG A 335 -10.53 22.39 -41.88
N LEU A 336 -11.03 21.81 -40.78
CA LEU A 336 -11.72 20.52 -40.81
C LEU A 336 -13.05 20.62 -41.57
N LEU A 337 -13.80 21.71 -41.39
CA LEU A 337 -15.05 21.96 -42.12
C LEU A 337 -14.82 22.10 -43.63
N ASP A 338 -13.73 22.75 -44.03
CA ASP A 338 -13.35 22.89 -45.44
C ASP A 338 -12.89 21.57 -46.05
N LEU A 339 -12.10 20.76 -45.33
CA LEU A 339 -11.72 19.41 -45.76
C LEU A 339 -12.95 18.49 -45.91
N LEU A 340 -13.88 18.49 -44.94
CA LEU A 340 -15.11 17.71 -45.04
C LEU A 340 -15.98 18.14 -46.23
N ALA A 341 -15.87 19.40 -46.67
CA ALA A 341 -16.59 19.93 -47.81
C ALA A 341 -15.87 19.69 -49.16
N SER A 342 -14.54 19.60 -49.20
CA SER A 342 -13.79 19.19 -50.39
C SER A 342 -13.89 17.70 -50.66
N GLU A 343 -13.90 16.87 -49.60
CA GLU A 343 -14.02 15.41 -49.66
C GLU A 343 -15.49 14.92 -49.73
N ASP A 344 -16.45 15.82 -49.98
CA ASP A 344 -17.87 15.54 -50.13
C ASP A 344 -18.56 14.83 -48.92
N VAL A 345 -17.94 14.89 -47.73
CA VAL A 345 -18.38 14.18 -46.53
C VAL A 345 -19.55 14.93 -45.88
N THR A 346 -20.77 14.65 -46.34
CA THR A 346 -21.99 15.15 -45.68
C THR A 346 -22.11 14.59 -44.24
N LEU A 347 -22.66 15.38 -43.31
CA LEU A 347 -22.93 14.92 -41.94
C LEU A 347 -23.87 13.71 -41.88
N ALA A 348 -24.81 13.62 -42.84
CA ALA A 348 -25.74 12.50 -42.95
C ALA A 348 -25.03 11.21 -43.39
N ALA A 349 -24.13 11.29 -44.38
CA ALA A 349 -23.28 10.18 -44.78
C ALA A 349 -22.36 9.75 -43.63
N TRP A 350 -21.71 10.71 -42.94
CA TRP A 350 -20.85 10.44 -41.78
C TRP A 350 -21.57 9.62 -40.71
N ARG A 351 -22.74 10.08 -40.26
CA ARG A 351 -23.56 9.37 -39.25
C ARG A 351 -24.19 8.06 -39.76
N GLY A 352 -24.27 7.88 -41.08
CA GLY A 352 -24.76 6.67 -41.72
C GLY A 352 -23.71 5.55 -41.82
N LEU A 353 -22.42 5.86 -41.60
CA LEU A 353 -21.36 4.86 -41.64
C LEU A 353 -21.55 3.79 -40.55
N PRO A 354 -21.20 2.52 -40.83
CA PRO A 354 -21.03 1.52 -39.79
C PRO A 354 -19.99 1.96 -38.73
N PRO A 355 -20.14 1.58 -37.44
CA PRO A 355 -19.19 1.95 -36.39
C PRO A 355 -17.71 1.56 -36.65
N GLY A 356 -17.48 0.56 -37.50
CA GLY A 356 -16.13 0.17 -37.93
C GLY A 356 -15.52 1.05 -39.03
N GLU A 357 -16.36 1.66 -39.88
CA GLU A 357 -15.92 2.40 -41.09
C GLU A 357 -15.57 3.86 -40.80
N HIS A 358 -16.18 4.45 -39.78
CA HIS A 358 -15.87 5.81 -39.33
C HIS A 358 -14.35 6.04 -39.18
N LEU A 359 -13.64 5.09 -38.57
CA LEU A 359 -12.19 5.23 -38.37
C LEU A 359 -11.42 5.17 -39.69
N SER A 360 -11.71 4.21 -40.58
CA SER A 360 -11.05 4.15 -41.89
C SER A 360 -11.33 5.43 -42.70
N THR A 361 -12.51 6.03 -42.56
CA THR A 361 -12.80 7.33 -43.18
C THR A 361 -12.03 8.46 -42.51
N VAL A 362 -11.84 8.48 -41.18
CA VAL A 362 -10.90 9.44 -40.53
C VAL A 362 -9.47 9.25 -41.06
N GLU A 363 -9.00 8.01 -41.20
CA GLU A 363 -7.65 7.71 -41.71
C GLU A 363 -7.50 8.17 -43.17
N THR A 364 -8.51 7.98 -44.02
CA THR A 364 -8.54 8.54 -45.38
C THR A 364 -8.50 10.06 -45.38
N LEU A 365 -9.35 10.73 -44.57
CA LEU A 365 -9.34 12.20 -44.43
C LEU A 365 -7.99 12.72 -43.91
N ALA A 366 -7.36 12.02 -42.98
CA ALA A 366 -6.05 12.37 -42.44
C ALA A 366 -4.92 12.22 -43.45
N ASN A 367 -5.01 11.24 -44.37
CA ASN A 367 -4.07 11.06 -45.46
C ASN A 367 -4.30 12.02 -46.63
N ALA A 368 -5.55 12.45 -46.86
CA ALA A 368 -5.90 13.47 -47.87
C ALA A 368 -5.50 14.89 -47.43
N TYR A 369 -5.36 15.14 -46.13
CA TYR A 369 -4.99 16.45 -45.61
C TYR A 369 -3.47 16.70 -45.70
N GLU A 370 -3.05 17.58 -46.60
CA GLU A 370 -1.62 17.90 -46.86
C GLU A 370 -0.86 18.50 -45.67
N ARG A 371 -1.55 18.98 -44.63
CA ARG A 371 -0.96 19.61 -43.44
C ARG A 371 -1.02 18.67 -42.23
N LYS A 372 -0.35 19.04 -41.12
CA LYS A 372 -0.33 18.26 -39.88
C LYS A 372 -1.76 18.03 -39.35
N TRP A 373 -2.25 16.80 -39.45
CA TRP A 373 -3.50 16.36 -38.86
C TRP A 373 -3.44 16.46 -37.33
N LEU A 374 -4.46 17.06 -36.71
CA LEU A 374 -4.57 17.20 -35.26
C LEU A 374 -5.37 16.04 -34.67
N VAL A 375 -4.85 15.38 -33.63
CA VAL A 375 -5.52 14.22 -33.03
C VAL A 375 -6.88 14.59 -32.39
N GLY A 376 -7.07 15.86 -32.01
CA GLY A 376 -8.36 16.43 -31.62
C GLY A 376 -9.43 16.31 -32.71
N TRP A 377 -9.08 16.38 -34.00
CA TRP A 377 -10.03 16.22 -35.11
C TRP A 377 -10.55 14.78 -35.21
N THR A 378 -9.69 13.77 -35.04
CA THR A 378 -10.11 12.37 -34.90
C THR A 378 -11.06 12.20 -33.72
N THR A 379 -10.72 12.79 -32.57
CA THR A 379 -11.52 12.72 -31.34
C THR A 379 -12.91 13.35 -31.54
N PHE A 380 -12.95 14.52 -32.18
CA PHE A 380 -14.17 15.24 -32.54
C PHE A 380 -15.08 14.46 -33.51
N LEU A 381 -14.54 13.98 -34.63
CA LEU A 381 -15.30 13.24 -35.65
C LEU A 381 -15.94 11.97 -35.08
N MET A 382 -15.17 11.23 -34.26
CA MET A 382 -15.66 10.03 -33.57
C MET A 382 -16.71 10.34 -32.50
N ARG A 383 -16.69 11.52 -31.87
CA ARG A 383 -17.79 11.98 -31.00
C ARG A 383 -19.06 12.28 -31.80
N VAL A 384 -18.96 12.99 -32.92
CA VAL A 384 -20.11 13.39 -33.76
C VAL A 384 -20.83 12.17 -34.36
N ALA A 385 -20.10 11.08 -34.62
CA ALA A 385 -20.63 9.78 -35.00
C ALA A 385 -21.56 9.15 -33.95
N ILE A 386 -21.22 9.28 -32.67
CA ILE A 386 -21.91 8.64 -31.54
C ILE A 386 -23.08 9.50 -31.03
N THR A 387 -22.99 10.82 -31.21
CA THR A 387 -23.97 11.77 -30.64
C THR A 387 -25.24 11.84 -31.49
N LEU A 388 -26.30 11.15 -31.05
CA LEU A 388 -27.65 11.32 -31.59
C LEU A 388 -28.11 12.79 -31.51
N PRO A 389 -28.89 13.29 -32.50
CA PRO A 389 -29.39 14.66 -32.48
C PRO A 389 -30.35 14.89 -31.30
N LYS A 390 -29.87 15.54 -30.25
CA LYS A 390 -30.73 16.18 -29.24
C LYS A 390 -31.24 17.49 -29.84
N SER A 391 -32.52 17.80 -29.63
CA SER A 391 -33.20 18.97 -30.20
C SER A 391 -32.85 20.31 -29.54
N GLY A 392 -31.68 20.41 -28.89
CA GLY A 392 -31.11 21.63 -28.34
C GLY A 392 -29.68 21.76 -28.84
N GLY A 393 -29.35 22.89 -29.47
CA GLY A 393 -28.00 23.17 -29.95
C GLY A 393 -26.98 23.14 -28.80
N ILE A 394 -25.82 22.55 -29.05
CA ILE A 394 -24.73 22.55 -28.07
C ILE A 394 -23.98 23.88 -28.22
N GLU A 395 -24.12 24.76 -27.23
CA GLU A 395 -23.38 26.03 -27.21
C GLU A 395 -21.89 25.81 -26.92
N PHE A 396 -21.05 26.52 -27.65
CA PHE A 396 -19.60 26.57 -27.50
C PHE A 396 -19.13 28.03 -27.60
N SER A 397 -18.12 28.42 -26.83
CA SER A 397 -17.58 29.78 -26.83
C SER A 397 -16.81 30.09 -28.11
N SER A 398 -17.12 31.21 -28.76
CA SER A 398 -16.51 31.65 -30.02
C SER A 398 -15.13 32.30 -29.85
N GLY A 399 -14.13 31.83 -30.61
CA GLY A 399 -12.77 32.43 -30.73
C GLY A 399 -12.30 32.50 -32.20
N PRO A 400 -11.23 33.26 -32.53
CA PRO A 400 -11.01 33.78 -33.88
C PRO A 400 -9.76 33.27 -34.64
N GLY A 401 -9.78 33.41 -35.99
CA GLY A 401 -8.57 33.48 -36.83
C GLY A 401 -8.03 32.13 -37.36
N PRO A 402 -7.62 31.99 -38.65
CA PRO A 402 -7.52 30.67 -39.28
C PRO A 402 -6.11 30.07 -39.50
N ASP A 403 -5.02 30.53 -38.85
CA ASP A 403 -3.66 30.09 -39.24
C ASP A 403 -2.81 29.18 -38.32
N GLU A 404 -2.91 29.27 -37.00
CA GLU A 404 -2.28 28.33 -36.06
C GLU A 404 -3.28 27.90 -34.98
N VAL A 405 -3.02 26.80 -34.26
CA VAL A 405 -3.81 26.47 -33.05
C VAL A 405 -3.60 27.61 -32.08
N THR A 406 -4.65 28.37 -31.79
CA THR A 406 -4.49 29.63 -31.07
C THR A 406 -4.06 29.37 -29.62
N PRO A 407 -3.29 30.29 -29.00
CA PRO A 407 -2.99 30.20 -27.57
C PRO A 407 -4.24 30.07 -26.70
N ASP A 408 -5.36 30.66 -27.13
CA ASP A 408 -6.66 30.58 -26.47
C ASP A 408 -7.29 29.18 -26.56
N GLU A 409 -7.20 28.49 -27.71
CA GLU A 409 -7.63 27.08 -27.85
C GLU A 409 -6.78 26.14 -26.98
N ILE A 410 -5.46 26.34 -26.97
CA ILE A 410 -4.52 25.57 -26.12
C ILE A 410 -4.87 25.81 -24.64
N ALA A 411 -5.11 27.06 -24.23
CA ALA A 411 -5.49 27.40 -22.86
C ALA A 411 -6.86 26.80 -22.48
N HIS A 412 -7.84 26.80 -23.39
CA HIS A 412 -9.16 26.21 -23.17
C HIS A 412 -9.07 24.69 -22.98
N VAL A 413 -8.36 23.97 -23.86
CA VAL A 413 -8.18 22.53 -23.72
C VAL A 413 -7.41 22.19 -22.44
N ARG A 414 -6.34 22.92 -22.13
CA ARG A 414 -5.57 22.78 -20.89
C ARG A 414 -6.47 22.89 -19.65
N LYS A 415 -7.23 23.99 -19.55
CA LYS A 415 -8.19 24.23 -18.48
C LYS A 415 -9.20 23.09 -18.33
N SER A 416 -9.72 22.55 -19.44
CA SER A 416 -10.67 21.42 -19.42
C SER A 416 -10.13 20.14 -18.76
N TRP A 417 -8.80 19.90 -18.83
CA TRP A 417 -8.15 18.78 -18.17
C TRP A 417 -7.76 19.09 -16.71
N GLU A 418 -7.37 20.32 -16.41
CA GLU A 418 -7.02 20.77 -15.05
C GLU A 418 -8.24 20.78 -14.11
N GLU A 419 -9.40 21.24 -14.59
CA GLU A 419 -10.67 21.26 -13.83
C GLU A 419 -11.18 19.87 -13.43
N ALA A 420 -10.63 18.80 -14.02
CA ALA A 420 -11.04 17.43 -13.75
C ALA A 420 -10.55 16.84 -12.42
N GLY A 421 -9.80 17.61 -11.63
CA GLY A 421 -9.44 17.27 -10.23
C GLY A 421 -8.39 16.17 -10.06
N ASN A 422 -7.76 15.72 -11.14
CA ASN A 422 -6.68 14.73 -11.13
C ASN A 422 -5.36 15.38 -11.54
N THR A 423 -4.27 15.07 -10.82
CA THR A 423 -2.92 15.55 -11.16
C THR A 423 -2.41 14.91 -12.46
N ILE A 424 -2.71 15.57 -13.59
CA ILE A 424 -2.15 15.24 -14.90
C ILE A 424 -0.67 15.66 -14.96
N HIS A 425 0.16 14.89 -15.66
CA HIS A 425 1.57 15.24 -15.85
C HIS A 425 1.68 16.48 -16.76
N PRO A 426 2.43 17.55 -16.40
CA PRO A 426 2.44 18.81 -17.15
C PRO A 426 2.78 18.63 -18.65
N THR A 427 3.76 17.79 -18.98
CA THR A 427 4.13 17.51 -20.38
C THR A 427 3.06 16.73 -21.14
N LEU A 428 2.25 15.89 -20.46
CA LEU A 428 1.12 15.21 -21.09
C LEU A 428 -0.02 16.21 -21.35
N LEU A 429 -0.28 17.10 -20.39
CA LEU A 429 -1.28 18.16 -20.51
C LEU A 429 -0.95 19.12 -21.67
N GLU A 430 0.31 19.54 -21.78
CA GLU A 430 0.80 20.35 -22.90
C GLU A 430 0.62 19.63 -24.25
N HIS A 431 0.94 18.33 -24.31
CA HIS A 431 0.74 17.53 -25.51
C HIS A 431 -0.75 17.37 -25.88
N LEU A 432 -1.63 17.12 -24.91
CA LEU A 432 -3.07 17.02 -25.16
C LEU A 432 -3.66 18.35 -25.63
N ALA A 433 -3.18 19.47 -25.07
CA ALA A 433 -3.62 20.82 -25.45
C ALA A 433 -3.16 21.22 -26.86
N THR A 434 -1.88 21.00 -27.19
CA THR A 434 -1.33 21.24 -28.54
C THR A 434 -1.93 20.30 -29.60
N GLN A 435 -2.35 19.09 -29.22
CA GLN A 435 -3.10 18.17 -30.07
C GLN A 435 -4.61 18.41 -30.10
N THR A 436 -5.11 19.47 -29.44
CA THR A 436 -6.53 19.88 -29.35
C THR A 436 -7.49 18.79 -28.85
N VAL A 437 -7.01 17.86 -28.02
CA VAL A 437 -7.83 16.78 -27.45
C VAL A 437 -8.54 17.27 -26.19
N SER A 438 -9.79 17.74 -26.33
CA SER A 438 -10.59 18.18 -25.18
C SER A 438 -10.98 17.01 -24.26
N LEU A 439 -11.10 17.28 -22.95
CA LEU A 439 -11.52 16.25 -22.01
C LEU A 439 -12.97 15.80 -22.24
N ALA A 440 -13.85 16.71 -22.69
CA ALA A 440 -15.24 16.38 -22.99
C ALA A 440 -15.32 15.34 -24.11
N ASP A 441 -14.57 15.55 -25.20
CA ASP A 441 -14.51 14.60 -26.31
C ASP A 441 -13.90 13.26 -25.86
N TRP A 442 -12.82 13.32 -25.07
CA TRP A 442 -12.18 12.13 -24.50
C TRP A 442 -13.16 11.25 -23.71
N ARG A 443 -14.01 11.87 -22.88
CA ARG A 443 -14.96 11.18 -22.00
C ARG A 443 -16.08 10.44 -22.75
N GLU A 444 -16.49 10.93 -23.92
CA GLU A 444 -17.50 10.30 -24.76
C GLU A 444 -16.95 9.16 -25.65
N LEU A 445 -15.63 9.10 -25.87
CA LEU A 445 -15.03 8.00 -26.64
C LEU A 445 -15.17 6.64 -25.95
N SER A 446 -15.52 5.61 -26.73
CA SER A 446 -15.43 4.22 -26.27
C SER A 446 -13.97 3.79 -26.06
N LEU A 447 -13.74 2.78 -25.20
CA LEU A 447 -12.37 2.33 -24.88
C LEU A 447 -11.58 1.91 -26.12
N GLY A 448 -12.21 1.25 -27.09
CA GLY A 448 -11.57 0.84 -28.34
C GLY A 448 -11.12 2.04 -29.18
N VAL A 449 -11.92 3.11 -29.24
CA VAL A 449 -11.54 4.34 -29.95
C VAL A 449 -10.43 5.08 -29.18
N ARG A 450 -10.53 5.19 -27.84
CA ARG A 450 -9.46 5.78 -27.02
C ARG A 450 -8.12 5.11 -27.24
N ILE A 451 -8.05 3.78 -27.32
CA ILE A 451 -6.79 3.06 -27.57
C ILE A 451 -6.11 3.58 -28.83
N LYS A 452 -6.85 3.72 -29.92
CA LYS A 452 -6.32 4.22 -31.21
C LYS A 452 -5.95 5.71 -31.15
N VAL A 453 -6.71 6.52 -30.43
CA VAL A 453 -6.36 7.94 -30.18
C VAL A 453 -5.08 8.05 -29.32
N ILE A 454 -4.85 7.15 -28.36
CA ILE A 454 -3.57 7.08 -27.61
C ILE A 454 -2.41 6.69 -28.53
N GLU A 455 -2.60 5.75 -29.45
CA GLU A 455 -1.58 5.37 -30.43
C GLU A 455 -1.24 6.53 -31.37
N ALA A 456 -2.24 7.31 -31.81
CA ALA A 456 -2.04 8.53 -32.59
C ALA A 456 -1.30 9.62 -31.78
N LEU A 457 -1.70 9.87 -30.53
CA LEU A 457 -1.00 10.78 -29.61
C LEU A 457 0.46 10.36 -29.38
N GLY A 458 0.71 9.06 -29.26
CA GLY A 458 2.05 8.48 -29.10
C GLY A 458 2.94 8.68 -30.32
N LYS A 459 2.39 8.49 -31.53
CA LYS A 459 3.09 8.79 -32.80
C LYS A 459 3.33 10.28 -33.01
N ALA A 460 2.42 11.14 -32.55
CA ALA A 460 2.52 12.59 -32.67
C ALA A 460 3.43 13.25 -31.63
N TYR A 461 3.92 12.50 -30.63
CA TYR A 461 4.80 13.01 -29.58
C TYR A 461 6.27 12.81 -29.97
N GLU A 462 7.02 13.89 -30.06
CA GLU A 462 8.44 13.89 -30.49
C GLU A 462 9.39 13.32 -29.42
N GLY A 463 8.92 13.17 -28.17
CA GLY A 463 9.68 12.56 -27.07
C GLY A 463 9.39 11.07 -26.87
N LYS A 464 10.11 10.44 -25.92
CA LYS A 464 9.81 9.06 -25.51
C LYS A 464 8.47 9.01 -24.78
N TRP A 465 7.42 8.52 -25.44
CA TRP A 465 6.08 8.34 -24.87
C TRP A 465 6.12 7.45 -23.60
N PRO A 466 5.85 7.98 -22.39
CA PRO A 466 5.90 7.21 -21.15
C PRO A 466 4.70 6.25 -21.04
N LEU A 467 4.96 4.99 -20.71
CA LEU A 467 3.90 3.97 -20.52
C LEU A 467 2.82 4.40 -19.50
N GLY A 468 3.20 5.21 -18.50
CA GLY A 468 2.28 5.79 -17.53
C GLY A 468 1.20 6.68 -18.16
N TRP A 469 1.48 7.37 -19.28
CA TRP A 469 0.50 8.21 -19.98
C TRP A 469 -0.56 7.35 -20.68
N THR A 470 -0.16 6.25 -21.32
CA THR A 470 -1.09 5.26 -21.87
C THR A 470 -2.03 4.71 -20.79
N ILE A 471 -1.50 4.39 -19.61
CA ILE A 471 -2.30 3.85 -18.49
C ILE A 471 -3.26 4.92 -17.94
N TYR A 472 -2.77 6.15 -17.74
CA TYR A 472 -3.56 7.30 -17.28
C TYR A 472 -4.74 7.58 -18.23
N LEU A 473 -4.46 7.74 -19.52
CA LEU A 473 -5.46 8.05 -20.55
C LEU A 473 -6.50 6.93 -20.73
N LYS A 474 -6.11 5.65 -20.61
CA LYS A 474 -7.05 4.51 -20.59
C LYS A 474 -7.95 4.52 -19.35
N GLY A 475 -7.43 4.94 -18.19
CA GLY A 475 -8.16 5.02 -16.93
C GLY A 475 -9.14 6.19 -16.84
N PHE A 476 -8.95 7.24 -17.64
CA PHE A 476 -9.74 8.47 -17.62
C PHE A 476 -11.09 8.32 -18.35
N ALA A 477 -11.94 7.41 -17.87
CA ALA A 477 -13.31 7.23 -18.36
C ALA A 477 -14.29 8.20 -17.70
N ALA A 478 -15.41 8.49 -18.38
CA ALA A 478 -16.53 9.18 -17.76
C ALA A 478 -17.03 8.40 -16.52
N PRO A 479 -17.43 9.09 -15.43
CA PRO A 479 -18.15 8.43 -14.35
C PRO A 479 -19.45 7.84 -14.91
N VAL A 480 -19.65 6.53 -14.76
CA VAL A 480 -20.92 5.88 -15.09
C VAL A 480 -21.99 6.53 -14.20
N GLY A 481 -22.96 7.20 -14.83
CA GLY A 481 -23.83 8.17 -14.16
C GLY A 481 -24.57 7.58 -12.96
N GLY A 482 -24.31 8.15 -11.78
CA GLY A 482 -25.03 7.85 -10.54
C GLY A 482 -25.82 9.07 -10.07
N GLY A 483 -27.15 8.95 -10.07
CA GLY A 483 -28.07 9.90 -9.44
C GLY A 483 -28.60 11.01 -10.35
N GLN A 484 -29.84 10.85 -10.82
CA GLN A 484 -30.69 12.02 -11.04
C GLN A 484 -30.89 12.73 -9.69
N ALA A 485 -30.76 14.05 -9.67
CA ALA A 485 -31.09 14.84 -8.50
C ALA A 485 -32.60 14.75 -8.24
N ALA A 486 -32.98 14.40 -7.02
CA ALA A 486 -34.38 14.48 -6.59
C ALA A 486 -34.71 15.94 -6.27
N GLU A 487 -35.39 16.63 -7.18
CA GLU A 487 -36.09 17.88 -6.85
C GLU A 487 -37.29 17.54 -5.95
N ALA A 488 -37.25 18.03 -4.71
CA ALA A 488 -38.32 17.85 -3.74
C ALA A 488 -39.48 18.82 -4.03
N GLY A 489 -40.34 18.47 -4.99
CA GLY A 489 -41.62 19.13 -5.20
C GLY A 489 -42.70 18.55 -4.28
N HIS A 490 -43.21 19.35 -3.33
CA HIS A 490 -44.41 18.98 -2.58
C HIS A 490 -45.66 19.06 -3.49
N SER A 491 -46.43 17.97 -3.56
CA SER A 491 -47.86 18.04 -3.86
C SER A 491 -48.60 16.93 -3.12
N THR A 492 -49.79 17.27 -2.63
CA THR A 492 -50.68 16.43 -1.83
C THR A 492 -51.52 15.47 -2.67
N ASP A 493 -51.73 14.28 -2.10
CA ASP A 493 -52.95 13.45 -2.09
C ASP A 493 -53.70 13.00 -3.36
N LEU A 494 -54.15 11.75 -3.22
CA LEU A 494 -55.32 11.06 -3.76
C LEU A 494 -55.28 10.32 -5.12
N ASP A 495 -55.75 9.08 -4.95
CA ASP A 495 -56.46 8.16 -5.85
C ASP A 495 -55.75 7.18 -6.78
N MET A 496 -56.40 6.00 -6.83
CA MET A 496 -55.97 4.73 -7.41
C MET A 496 -56.13 4.72 -8.93
N GLN A 497 -55.31 3.94 -9.63
CA GLN A 497 -55.81 2.85 -10.49
C GLN A 497 -54.70 1.93 -11.02
N ASP A 498 -55.08 0.69 -11.31
CA ASP A 498 -54.22 -0.35 -11.88
C ASP A 498 -53.76 -0.03 -13.31
N ALA A 499 -52.48 -0.33 -13.61
CA ALA A 499 -51.99 -0.44 -14.98
C ALA A 499 -50.84 -1.45 -15.08
N ASP A 500 -51.19 -2.72 -15.30
CA ASP A 500 -50.25 -3.79 -15.59
C ASP A 500 -49.67 -3.64 -17.01
N GLN A 501 -48.41 -3.19 -17.12
CA GLN A 501 -47.65 -3.25 -18.39
C GLN A 501 -46.22 -3.76 -18.17
N GLY A 502 -46.05 -5.06 -18.41
CA GLY A 502 -44.75 -5.72 -18.37
C GLY A 502 -43.76 -5.19 -19.42
N SER A 503 -42.73 -4.48 -18.96
CA SER A 503 -41.60 -4.07 -19.80
C SER A 503 -40.74 -5.28 -20.17
N ARG A 504 -41.08 -5.94 -21.29
CA ARG A 504 -40.23 -6.96 -21.94
C ARG A 504 -38.90 -6.37 -22.38
N LYS A 505 -37.92 -6.31 -21.47
CA LYS A 505 -36.50 -6.26 -21.83
C LYS A 505 -36.19 -7.50 -22.66
N ARG A 506 -36.10 -7.36 -23.99
CA ARG A 506 -35.65 -8.43 -24.89
C ARG A 506 -34.27 -8.89 -24.40
N ARG A 507 -34.18 -10.12 -23.89
CA ARG A 507 -32.88 -10.76 -23.65
C ARG A 507 -32.17 -10.88 -25.02
N PRO A 508 -30.85 -10.63 -25.10
CA PRO A 508 -30.09 -10.93 -26.30
C PRO A 508 -30.30 -12.39 -26.71
N HIS A 509 -30.32 -12.66 -28.01
CA HIS A 509 -30.48 -14.01 -28.53
C HIS A 509 -29.29 -14.87 -28.07
N PRO A 510 -29.46 -16.11 -27.56
CA PRO A 510 -28.37 -16.88 -26.96
C PRO A 510 -27.12 -17.00 -27.87
N LEU A 511 -27.36 -17.32 -29.14
CA LEU A 511 -26.33 -17.38 -30.20
C LEU A 511 -25.54 -16.07 -30.37
N GLN A 512 -26.16 -14.91 -30.13
CA GLN A 512 -25.51 -13.61 -30.30
C GLN A 512 -24.63 -13.26 -29.09
N THR A 513 -25.02 -13.69 -27.89
CA THR A 513 -24.14 -13.71 -26.71
C THR A 513 -22.96 -14.64 -26.96
N GLU A 514 -23.22 -15.87 -27.41
CA GLU A 514 -22.22 -16.92 -27.66
C GLU A 514 -21.18 -16.51 -28.71
N ILE A 515 -21.60 -15.92 -29.84
CA ILE A 515 -20.70 -15.35 -30.85
C ILE A 515 -19.89 -14.16 -30.30
N THR A 516 -20.47 -13.35 -29.41
CA THR A 516 -19.75 -12.23 -28.78
C THR A 516 -18.71 -12.73 -27.78
N THR A 517 -19.04 -13.73 -26.97
CA THR A 517 -18.10 -14.39 -26.05
C THR A 517 -16.98 -15.09 -26.80
N LEU A 518 -17.28 -15.80 -27.90
CA LEU A 518 -16.27 -16.43 -28.76
C LEU A 518 -15.30 -15.40 -29.37
N LYS A 519 -15.80 -14.28 -29.90
CA LYS A 519 -14.96 -13.20 -30.44
C LYS A 519 -14.09 -12.53 -29.36
N LEU A 520 -14.67 -12.26 -28.19
CA LEU A 520 -13.93 -11.74 -27.04
C LEU A 520 -12.84 -12.73 -26.62
N TRP A 521 -13.15 -14.03 -26.65
CA TRP A 521 -12.22 -15.08 -26.27
C TRP A 521 -11.08 -15.28 -27.25
N THR A 522 -11.33 -15.23 -28.57
CA THR A 522 -10.26 -15.26 -29.59
C THR A 522 -9.31 -14.07 -29.42
N GLU A 523 -9.83 -12.87 -29.15
CA GLU A 523 -8.99 -11.69 -28.89
C GLU A 523 -8.17 -11.83 -27.60
N VAL A 524 -8.78 -12.33 -26.52
CA VAL A 524 -8.06 -12.66 -25.28
C VAL A 524 -7.00 -13.73 -25.51
N GLU A 525 -7.27 -14.79 -26.27
CA GLU A 525 -6.28 -15.81 -26.64
C GLU A 525 -5.14 -15.25 -27.52
N ASN A 526 -5.42 -14.34 -28.45
CA ASN A 526 -4.38 -13.68 -29.24
C ASN A 526 -3.44 -12.83 -28.36
N GLN A 527 -4.00 -12.00 -27.47
CA GLN A 527 -3.23 -11.20 -26.52
C GLN A 527 -2.45 -12.08 -25.54
N LEU A 528 -3.06 -13.17 -25.05
CA LEU A 528 -2.42 -14.18 -24.22
C LEU A 528 -1.27 -14.89 -24.93
N ASN A 529 -1.44 -15.28 -26.19
CA ASN A 529 -0.39 -15.94 -26.98
C ASN A 529 0.78 -14.99 -27.18
N ALA A 530 0.56 -13.74 -27.59
CA ALA A 530 1.63 -12.75 -27.73
C ALA A 530 2.40 -12.51 -26.42
N GLN A 531 1.70 -12.36 -25.28
CA GLN A 531 2.34 -12.22 -23.97
C GLN A 531 3.02 -13.52 -23.50
N ARG A 532 2.46 -14.68 -23.80
CA ARG A 532 3.09 -15.98 -23.51
C ARG A 532 4.38 -16.13 -24.30
N ASP A 533 4.37 -15.82 -25.59
CA ASP A 533 5.54 -16.02 -26.45
C ASP A 533 6.67 -15.04 -26.08
N LEU A 534 6.33 -13.83 -25.61
CA LEU A 534 7.27 -12.92 -24.94
C LEU A 534 7.80 -13.51 -23.62
N ALA A 535 6.93 -14.03 -22.74
CA ALA A 535 7.33 -14.69 -21.51
C ALA A 535 8.28 -15.88 -21.77
N VAL A 536 8.04 -16.62 -22.84
CA VAL A 536 8.82 -17.78 -23.27
C VAL A 536 10.19 -17.37 -23.83
N SER A 537 10.25 -16.34 -24.69
CA SER A 537 11.51 -15.78 -25.18
C SER A 537 12.39 -15.28 -24.04
N ASN A 538 11.77 -14.64 -23.05
CA ASN A 538 12.43 -14.23 -21.81
C ASN A 538 12.92 -15.45 -21.01
N LEU A 539 12.02 -16.38 -20.66
CA LEU A 539 12.31 -17.59 -19.89
C LEU A 539 13.40 -18.48 -20.54
N ALA A 540 13.41 -18.61 -21.87
CA ALA A 540 14.45 -19.33 -22.61
C ALA A 540 15.83 -18.69 -22.40
N ARG A 541 15.89 -17.36 -22.38
CA ARG A 541 17.10 -16.59 -22.03
C ARG A 541 17.57 -16.91 -20.60
N CYS A 542 16.66 -17.02 -19.62
CA CYS A 542 17.02 -17.43 -18.25
C CYS A 542 17.66 -18.82 -18.19
N PHE A 543 17.19 -19.76 -19.01
CA PHE A 543 17.74 -21.12 -19.04
C PHE A 543 19.08 -21.23 -19.78
N GLN A 544 19.37 -20.32 -20.71
CA GLN A 544 20.63 -20.29 -21.46
C GLN A 544 21.75 -19.58 -20.68
N ASP A 545 21.42 -18.47 -20.04
CA ASP A 545 22.40 -17.59 -19.41
C ASP A 545 22.77 -18.02 -17.97
N GLY A 546 21.88 -18.74 -17.28
CA GLY A 546 22.05 -19.04 -15.84
C GLY A 546 21.92 -17.78 -14.97
N PRO A 547 21.70 -17.91 -13.65
CA PRO A 547 21.60 -16.75 -12.76
C PRO A 547 22.89 -15.90 -12.71
N GLU A 548 24.04 -16.52 -12.97
CA GLU A 548 25.36 -15.89 -12.98
C GLU A 548 25.64 -14.92 -14.16
N HIS A 549 24.90 -14.96 -15.28
CA HIS A 549 25.18 -14.05 -16.42
C HIS A 549 24.33 -12.77 -16.41
N TYR A 550 23.37 -12.62 -15.51
CA TYR A 550 22.54 -11.41 -15.41
C TYR A 550 23.27 -10.26 -14.72
N VAL A 551 24.06 -9.53 -15.50
CA VAL A 551 24.86 -8.38 -15.06
C VAL A 551 24.08 -7.08 -15.26
N ALA A 552 23.90 -6.30 -14.19
CA ALA A 552 23.57 -4.88 -14.33
C ALA A 552 24.79 -4.13 -14.86
N LYS A 553 24.60 -3.34 -15.93
CA LYS A 553 25.67 -2.52 -16.50
C LYS A 553 26.08 -1.40 -15.54
N GLY A 554 27.21 -1.58 -14.86
CA GLY A 554 27.87 -0.57 -14.04
C GLY A 554 29.32 -0.95 -13.79
N GLU A 555 30.25 -0.07 -14.16
CA GLU A 555 31.70 -0.28 -14.01
C GLU A 555 32.19 0.11 -12.60
N THR A 556 33.17 -0.63 -12.05
CA THR A 556 34.45 -0.16 -11.42
C THR A 556 34.95 -0.99 -10.23
N ASP A 557 36.13 -1.60 -10.40
CA ASP A 557 37.31 -1.77 -9.51
C ASP A 557 37.22 -2.04 -7.99
N LYS A 558 36.04 -2.27 -7.42
CA LYS A 558 35.90 -3.04 -6.14
C LYS A 558 34.83 -4.13 -6.23
N SER A 559 34.26 -4.34 -7.42
CA SER A 559 33.15 -5.26 -7.68
C SER A 559 33.52 -6.75 -7.58
N ASP A 560 34.81 -7.10 -7.63
CA ASP A 560 35.26 -8.48 -7.86
C ASP A 560 35.06 -9.45 -6.68
N PHE A 561 34.63 -8.94 -5.51
CA PHE A 561 34.14 -9.76 -4.40
C PHE A 561 32.60 -9.84 -4.36
N ILE A 562 31.91 -8.86 -4.94
CA ILE A 562 30.44 -8.78 -5.04
C ILE A 562 29.94 -9.56 -6.27
N THR A 563 30.82 -9.95 -7.20
CA THR A 563 30.53 -10.71 -8.42
C THR A 563 29.86 -12.07 -8.23
N GLY A 564 29.70 -12.61 -7.00
CA GLY A 564 28.82 -13.75 -6.73
C GLY A 564 27.33 -13.39 -6.53
N LEU A 565 27.04 -12.18 -6.06
CA LEU A 565 25.69 -11.73 -5.68
C LEU A 565 25.00 -10.92 -6.79
N ARG A 566 24.93 -11.49 -7.99
CA ARG A 566 24.39 -10.84 -9.21
C ARG A 566 22.85 -10.69 -9.23
N LEU A 567 22.17 -11.12 -8.16
CA LEU A 567 20.72 -11.07 -8.02
C LEU A 567 20.28 -9.76 -7.37
N LEU A 568 20.07 -8.73 -8.19
CA LEU A 568 19.56 -7.43 -7.76
C LEU A 568 18.03 -7.44 -7.63
N GLY A 569 17.53 -6.95 -6.50
CA GLY A 569 16.10 -6.67 -6.31
C GLY A 569 15.63 -5.44 -7.11
N ARG A 570 14.34 -5.09 -6.98
CA ARG A 570 13.66 -3.97 -7.67
C ARG A 570 14.22 -2.54 -7.47
N ARG A 571 15.44 -2.37 -6.94
CA ARG A 571 16.09 -1.09 -6.60
C ARG A 571 17.63 -1.14 -6.70
N ASP A 572 18.18 -2.06 -7.51
CA ASP A 572 19.63 -2.27 -7.62
C ASP A 572 20.31 -2.56 -6.26
N GLN A 573 19.54 -3.17 -5.36
CA GLN A 573 20.00 -3.67 -4.07
C GLN A 573 20.29 -5.17 -4.21
N PRO A 574 21.46 -5.68 -3.76
CA PRO A 574 21.70 -7.12 -3.69
C PRO A 574 20.60 -7.77 -2.85
N LEU A 575 20.18 -8.99 -3.20
CA LEU A 575 19.06 -9.65 -2.53
C LEU A 575 19.46 -11.02 -1.97
N LEU A 576 20.01 -11.00 -0.76
CA LEU A 576 20.57 -12.19 -0.10
C LEU A 576 19.53 -13.31 0.12
N LEU A 577 18.24 -12.99 0.16
CA LEU A 577 17.16 -13.97 0.20
C LEU A 577 17.19 -14.98 -0.97
N LEU A 578 17.84 -14.63 -2.09
CA LEU A 578 17.94 -15.46 -3.29
C LEU A 578 19.37 -15.96 -3.58
N ALA A 579 20.38 -15.50 -2.82
CA ALA A 579 21.74 -16.00 -2.91
C ALA A 579 21.84 -17.47 -2.53
N ASP A 580 22.70 -18.26 -3.18
CA ASP A 580 22.93 -19.67 -2.86
C ASP A 580 21.63 -20.50 -2.70
N LEU A 581 20.60 -20.22 -3.51
CA LEU A 581 19.43 -21.09 -3.56
C LEU A 581 19.83 -22.43 -4.20
N PRO A 582 19.35 -23.59 -3.70
CA PRO A 582 19.74 -24.89 -4.22
C PRO A 582 19.36 -25.03 -5.70
N SER A 583 20.27 -25.55 -6.51
CA SER A 583 20.10 -25.77 -7.94
C SER A 583 19.46 -27.12 -8.25
N ASP A 584 19.72 -28.14 -7.42
CA ASP A 584 19.08 -29.46 -7.47
C ASP A 584 18.90 -30.08 -6.07
N GLU A 585 18.21 -31.22 -5.97
CA GLU A 585 18.03 -31.96 -4.70
C GLU A 585 19.33 -32.57 -4.13
N LYS A 586 20.46 -32.51 -4.85
CA LYS A 586 21.76 -33.06 -4.41
C LYS A 586 22.70 -31.98 -3.88
N SER A 587 22.48 -30.71 -4.23
CA SER A 587 23.18 -29.56 -3.69
C SER A 587 22.97 -29.49 -2.17
N ARG A 588 24.04 -29.77 -1.42
CA ARG A 588 23.99 -30.00 0.04
C ARG A 588 23.79 -28.73 0.87
N GLU A 589 24.03 -27.56 0.29
CA GLU A 589 23.92 -26.27 0.97
C GLU A 589 22.52 -25.68 0.83
N VAL A 590 21.57 -26.21 1.60
CA VAL A 590 20.38 -25.43 1.96
C VAL A 590 20.61 -24.72 3.27
N LEU A 591 20.21 -23.45 3.32
CA LEU A 591 20.29 -22.69 4.55
C LEU A 591 19.17 -23.12 5.51
N THR A 592 17.98 -23.52 5.03
CA THR A 592 16.82 -23.87 5.87
C THR A 592 16.42 -25.34 5.76
N LYS A 593 15.49 -25.77 6.60
CA LYS A 593 14.87 -27.12 6.54
C LYS A 593 13.76 -27.25 5.48
N ALA A 594 13.93 -26.62 4.31
CA ALA A 594 12.96 -26.71 3.21
C ALA A 594 12.70 -28.14 2.71
N ALA A 595 13.70 -29.03 2.77
CA ALA A 595 13.51 -30.46 2.48
C ALA A 595 12.58 -31.15 3.50
N VAL A 596 12.64 -30.75 4.78
CA VAL A 596 11.73 -31.25 5.82
C VAL A 596 10.31 -30.74 5.58
N LEU A 597 10.15 -29.48 5.15
CA LEU A 597 8.84 -28.95 4.72
C LEU A 597 8.29 -29.71 3.51
N ARG A 598 9.12 -30.01 2.50
CA ARG A 598 8.74 -30.83 1.34
C ARG A 598 8.24 -32.20 1.77
N ASP A 599 8.94 -32.87 2.67
CA ASP A 599 8.58 -34.22 3.12
C ASP A 599 7.37 -34.21 4.07
N TRP A 600 7.21 -33.17 4.90
CA TRP A 600 6.00 -32.88 5.66
C TRP A 600 4.78 -32.74 4.73
N CYS A 601 4.91 -31.87 3.74
CA CYS A 601 3.89 -31.63 2.70
C CYS A 601 3.64 -32.83 1.77
N ARG A 602 4.44 -33.90 1.83
CA ARG A 602 4.18 -35.19 1.16
C ARG A 602 3.52 -36.21 2.08
N LYS A 603 3.94 -36.29 3.35
CA LYS A 603 3.40 -37.23 4.35
C LYS A 603 1.98 -36.86 4.79
N ASN A 604 1.69 -35.57 4.92
CA ASN A 604 0.42 -35.07 5.45
C ASN A 604 -0.59 -34.70 4.34
N VAL A 605 -0.50 -35.37 3.18
CA VAL A 605 -1.48 -35.25 2.10
C VAL A 605 -2.57 -36.29 2.34
N PRO A 606 -3.78 -35.94 2.83
CA PRO A 606 -4.90 -36.87 2.82
C PRO A 606 -5.18 -37.36 1.39
N SER A 607 -5.47 -38.65 1.27
CA SER A 607 -5.66 -39.35 -0.01
C SER A 607 -6.83 -38.82 -0.83
N VAL A 608 -7.76 -38.12 -0.18
CA VAL A 608 -8.94 -37.47 -0.78
C VAL A 608 -8.99 -36.01 -0.33
N ASP A 609 -9.83 -35.22 -0.98
CA ASP A 609 -10.21 -33.85 -0.61
C ASP A 609 -10.48 -33.66 0.89
N PRO A 610 -10.28 -32.45 1.45
CA PRO A 610 -9.97 -31.18 0.75
C PRO A 610 -8.49 -30.78 0.57
N VAL A 611 -8.26 -29.50 0.19
CA VAL A 611 -6.92 -28.94 -0.03
C VAL A 611 -6.12 -28.93 1.29
N PRO A 612 -4.91 -29.53 1.34
CA PRO A 612 -4.05 -29.45 2.52
C PRO A 612 -3.55 -28.03 2.69
N ILE A 613 -3.67 -27.49 3.91
CA ILE A 613 -3.19 -26.15 4.26
C ILE A 613 -2.10 -26.29 5.33
N THR A 614 -0.87 -25.89 5.00
CA THR A 614 0.26 -25.80 5.93
C THR A 614 0.51 -24.33 6.27
N VAL A 615 0.49 -23.98 7.56
CA VAL A 615 0.84 -22.64 8.04
C VAL A 615 2.27 -22.64 8.59
N LEU A 616 3.14 -21.80 8.05
CA LEU A 616 4.50 -21.61 8.55
C LEU A 616 4.47 -20.66 9.74
N PHE A 617 4.55 -21.21 10.96
CA PHE A 617 4.43 -20.46 12.21
C PHE A 617 5.79 -20.27 12.87
N GLY A 618 6.26 -19.03 12.92
CA GLY A 618 7.52 -18.68 13.56
C GLY A 618 7.72 -17.17 13.66
N VAL A 619 8.63 -16.75 14.55
CA VAL A 619 8.94 -15.34 14.80
C VAL A 619 9.45 -14.61 13.55
N SER A 620 9.47 -13.26 13.58
CA SER A 620 10.12 -12.48 12.52
C SER A 620 11.59 -12.86 12.42
N GLY A 621 12.09 -13.06 11.20
CA GLY A 621 13.47 -13.45 10.94
C GLY A 621 13.80 -14.94 11.10
N ALA A 622 12.86 -15.79 11.51
CA ALA A 622 13.06 -17.25 11.65
C ALA A 622 13.30 -18.02 10.33
N GLY A 623 13.44 -17.36 9.18
CA GLY A 623 13.74 -18.03 7.89
C GLY A 623 12.54 -18.50 7.05
N LYS A 624 11.29 -18.19 7.44
CA LYS A 624 10.06 -18.60 6.71
C LYS A 624 10.11 -18.36 5.19
N THR A 625 10.29 -17.11 4.76
CA THR A 625 10.41 -16.71 3.34
C THR A 625 11.52 -17.48 2.62
N ARG A 626 12.70 -17.62 3.24
CA ARG A 626 13.80 -18.40 2.68
C ARG A 626 13.44 -19.89 2.55
N THR A 627 12.71 -20.44 3.51
CA THR A 627 12.21 -21.84 3.47
C THR A 627 11.23 -22.04 2.31
N CYS A 628 10.34 -21.07 2.07
CA CYS A 628 9.45 -21.08 0.91
C CYS A 628 10.20 -21.04 -0.42
N LEU A 629 11.27 -20.25 -0.51
CA LEU A 629 12.09 -20.12 -1.72
C LEU A 629 12.87 -21.42 -1.98
N GLU A 630 13.60 -21.94 -0.99
CA GLU A 630 14.32 -23.23 -1.10
C GLU A 630 13.37 -24.40 -1.39
N PHE A 631 12.16 -24.41 -0.81
CA PHE A 631 11.11 -25.37 -1.16
C PHE A 631 10.71 -25.26 -2.64
N GLY A 632 10.62 -24.04 -3.17
CA GLY A 632 10.30 -23.80 -4.58
C GLY A 632 11.33 -24.38 -5.55
N CYS A 633 12.62 -24.37 -5.18
CA CYS A 633 13.67 -25.06 -5.93
C CYS A 633 13.51 -26.58 -5.90
N PHE A 634 13.30 -27.16 -4.71
CA PHE A 634 13.14 -28.62 -4.53
C PHE A 634 11.84 -29.19 -5.07
N GLN A 635 10.80 -28.37 -5.20
CA GLN A 635 9.48 -28.80 -5.63
C GLN A 635 9.07 -28.05 -6.91
N PRO A 636 9.50 -28.54 -8.09
CA PRO A 636 9.08 -28.01 -9.39
C PRO A 636 7.57 -27.79 -9.48
N GLY A 637 7.18 -26.71 -10.15
CA GLY A 637 5.79 -26.28 -10.28
C GLY A 637 5.32 -25.24 -9.24
N THR A 638 5.95 -25.17 -8.06
CA THR A 638 5.53 -24.34 -6.91
C THR A 638 5.22 -22.89 -7.27
N ILE A 639 3.93 -22.51 -7.21
CA ILE A 639 3.41 -21.17 -7.46
C ILE A 639 3.74 -20.28 -6.26
N TYR A 640 4.69 -19.37 -6.42
CA TYR A 640 5.06 -18.40 -5.39
C TYR A 640 4.31 -17.08 -5.59
N LEU A 641 3.56 -16.66 -4.57
CA LEU A 641 2.82 -15.40 -4.49
C LEU A 641 3.27 -14.63 -3.23
N THR A 642 3.33 -13.29 -3.31
CA THR A 642 3.61 -12.42 -2.16
C THR A 642 2.45 -11.45 -1.95
N ALA A 643 1.93 -11.39 -0.72
CA ALA A 643 0.94 -10.40 -0.33
C ALA A 643 1.57 -9.04 0.07
N ASP A 644 2.88 -8.99 0.29
CA ASP A 644 3.58 -7.73 0.56
C ASP A 644 4.04 -7.08 -0.76
N PRO A 645 3.49 -5.91 -1.15
CA PRO A 645 3.97 -5.19 -2.32
C PRO A 645 5.41 -4.70 -2.17
N ASN A 646 5.93 -4.53 -0.96
CA ASN A 646 7.21 -3.87 -0.68
C ASN A 646 8.37 -4.84 -0.38
N ALA A 647 8.12 -6.16 -0.37
CA ALA A 647 9.11 -7.18 0.03
C ALA A 647 10.37 -7.28 -0.85
N GLY A 648 10.47 -6.53 -1.94
CA GLY A 648 11.60 -6.56 -2.89
C GLY A 648 11.61 -7.79 -3.81
N ILE A 649 11.08 -8.92 -3.34
CA ILE A 649 10.77 -10.12 -4.11
C ILE A 649 9.34 -10.11 -4.65
N GLY A 650 9.14 -10.78 -5.79
CA GLY A 650 7.84 -11.12 -6.32
C GLY A 650 7.27 -10.16 -7.36
N ILE A 651 6.29 -10.69 -8.09
CA ILE A 651 5.67 -10.10 -9.27
C ILE A 651 4.48 -9.20 -8.87
N ARG A 652 4.12 -8.23 -9.72
CA ARG A 652 3.11 -7.22 -9.35
C ARG A 652 1.66 -7.73 -9.46
N ASP A 653 1.40 -8.83 -10.15
CA ASP A 653 0.05 -9.39 -10.38
C ASP A 653 -0.82 -9.53 -9.12
N MET A 654 -0.28 -10.01 -7.99
CA MET A 654 -1.02 -10.13 -6.74
C MET A 654 -1.34 -8.76 -6.11
N ARG A 655 -0.45 -7.77 -6.27
CA ARG A 655 -0.71 -6.37 -5.91
C ARG A 655 -1.79 -5.79 -6.83
N ASP A 656 -1.70 -6.01 -8.13
CA ASP A 656 -2.67 -5.54 -9.12
C ASP A 656 -4.07 -6.14 -8.85
N MET A 657 -4.16 -7.39 -8.36
CA MET A 657 -5.39 -7.98 -7.81
C MET A 657 -5.87 -7.25 -6.54
N MET A 658 -5.01 -7.09 -5.54
CA MET A 658 -5.39 -6.46 -4.27
C MET A 658 -5.86 -5.02 -4.46
N THR A 659 -5.23 -4.25 -5.35
CA THR A 659 -5.67 -2.89 -5.71
C THR A 659 -7.08 -2.91 -6.30
N ARG A 660 -7.35 -3.77 -7.30
CA ARG A 660 -8.68 -3.85 -7.94
C ARG A 660 -9.77 -4.29 -6.96
N LEU A 661 -9.50 -5.29 -6.12
CA LEU A 661 -10.47 -5.70 -5.11
C LEU A 661 -10.73 -4.60 -4.06
N ASN A 662 -9.74 -3.77 -3.70
CA ASN A 662 -9.97 -2.60 -2.84
C ASN A 662 -10.79 -1.48 -3.53
N GLU A 663 -10.67 -1.31 -4.84
CA GLU A 663 -11.48 -0.36 -5.62
C GLU A 663 -12.94 -0.84 -5.76
N ASP A 664 -13.14 -2.13 -6.04
CA ASP A 664 -14.44 -2.71 -6.42
C ASP A 664 -15.27 -3.23 -5.23
N CYS A 665 -14.64 -3.77 -4.18
CA CYS A 665 -15.37 -4.40 -3.08
C CYS A 665 -15.96 -3.39 -2.09
N ARG A 666 -17.07 -3.77 -1.44
CA ARG A 666 -17.76 -2.95 -0.45
C ARG A 666 -18.04 -3.74 0.84
N PRO A 667 -17.76 -3.21 2.04
CA PRO A 667 -17.95 -3.92 3.31
C PRO A 667 -19.43 -3.88 3.76
N SER A 668 -20.31 -4.58 3.02
CA SER A 668 -21.73 -4.75 3.33
C SER A 668 -22.14 -6.22 3.17
N SER A 669 -23.08 -6.70 4.00
CA SER A 669 -23.65 -8.05 3.92
C SER A 669 -24.19 -8.37 2.52
N ASP A 670 -24.85 -7.39 1.93
CA ASP A 670 -25.59 -7.52 0.66
C ASP A 670 -24.62 -7.61 -0.53
N GLU A 671 -23.40 -7.10 -0.35
CA GLU A 671 -22.31 -7.15 -1.33
C GLU A 671 -21.42 -8.39 -1.18
N TRP A 672 -21.55 -9.20 -0.13
CA TRP A 672 -20.64 -10.33 0.13
C TRP A 672 -20.61 -11.36 -1.01
N ALA A 673 -21.75 -11.63 -1.65
CA ALA A 673 -21.81 -12.52 -2.81
C ALA A 673 -21.11 -11.91 -4.04
N ALA A 674 -21.36 -10.63 -4.32
CA ALA A 674 -20.72 -9.90 -5.43
C ALA A 674 -19.20 -9.74 -5.21
N ASN A 675 -18.78 -9.46 -3.97
CA ASN A 675 -17.37 -9.42 -3.58
C ASN A 675 -16.69 -10.78 -3.77
N LEU A 676 -17.34 -11.89 -3.37
CA LEU A 676 -16.80 -13.23 -3.57
C LEU A 676 -16.70 -13.57 -5.07
N HIS A 677 -17.67 -13.17 -5.89
CA HIS A 677 -17.60 -13.31 -7.36
C HIS A 677 -16.43 -12.53 -7.97
N ARG A 678 -16.27 -11.26 -7.60
CA ARG A 678 -15.10 -10.44 -7.97
C ARG A 678 -13.79 -11.13 -7.55
N ALA A 679 -13.71 -11.62 -6.31
CA ALA A 679 -12.52 -12.32 -5.81
C ALA A 679 -12.22 -13.62 -6.57
N ARG A 680 -13.22 -14.46 -6.88
CA ARG A 680 -13.06 -15.65 -7.74
C ARG A 680 -12.43 -15.28 -9.07
N ARG A 681 -12.99 -14.26 -9.74
CA ARG A 681 -12.51 -13.76 -11.03
C ARG A 681 -11.02 -13.45 -11.01
N HIS A 682 -10.59 -12.64 -10.03
CA HIS A 682 -9.20 -12.24 -9.92
C HIS A 682 -8.27 -13.39 -9.48
N VAL A 683 -8.70 -14.28 -8.59
CA VAL A 683 -7.92 -15.47 -8.19
C VAL A 683 -7.74 -16.44 -9.36
N TYR A 684 -8.78 -16.71 -10.14
CA TYR A 684 -8.68 -17.60 -11.31
C TYR A 684 -7.86 -16.97 -12.44
N ALA A 685 -7.98 -15.66 -12.67
CA ALA A 685 -7.11 -14.92 -13.60
C ALA A 685 -5.62 -15.01 -13.19
N LEU A 686 -5.33 -14.85 -11.90
CA LEU A 686 -3.98 -14.98 -11.34
C LEU A 686 -3.42 -16.40 -11.53
N LEU A 687 -4.22 -17.43 -11.19
CA LEU A 687 -3.82 -18.83 -11.39
C LEU A 687 -3.62 -19.14 -12.87
N TYR A 688 -4.52 -18.72 -13.74
CA TYR A 688 -4.45 -18.95 -15.18
C TYR A 688 -3.16 -18.36 -15.76
N ALA A 689 -2.84 -17.10 -15.48
CA ALA A 689 -1.59 -16.47 -15.92
C ALA A 689 -0.34 -17.24 -15.46
N ARG A 690 -0.30 -17.65 -14.17
CA ARG A 690 0.82 -18.39 -13.57
C ARG A 690 0.95 -19.83 -14.09
N LEU A 691 -0.15 -20.47 -14.47
CA LEU A 691 -0.22 -21.85 -14.93
C LEU A 691 -0.01 -21.98 -16.44
N THR A 692 -0.48 -21.04 -17.26
CA THR A 692 -0.22 -21.02 -18.71
C THR A 692 1.29 -21.00 -18.98
N LEU A 693 2.03 -20.17 -18.24
CA LEU A 693 3.48 -20.16 -18.34
C LEU A 693 4.11 -21.43 -17.73
N LEU A 694 3.60 -21.95 -16.62
CA LEU A 694 4.10 -23.20 -16.03
C LEU A 694 4.03 -24.34 -17.05
N GLU A 695 2.88 -24.48 -17.69
CA GLU A 695 2.63 -25.55 -18.64
C GLU A 695 3.62 -25.51 -19.81
N HIS A 696 3.95 -24.31 -20.28
CA HIS A 696 5.02 -24.13 -21.26
C HIS A 696 6.39 -24.54 -20.71
N CYS A 697 6.79 -24.06 -19.52
CA CYS A 697 8.07 -24.44 -18.89
C CYS A 697 8.22 -25.96 -18.77
N VAL A 698 7.12 -26.64 -18.40
CA VAL A 698 7.06 -28.09 -18.26
C VAL A 698 7.19 -28.79 -19.61
N LYS A 699 6.59 -28.25 -20.67
CA LYS A 699 6.72 -28.77 -22.05
C LYS A 699 8.12 -28.57 -22.64
N THR A 700 8.84 -27.53 -22.23
CA THR A 700 10.22 -27.25 -22.70
C THR A 700 11.33 -27.80 -21.78
N GLY A 701 10.99 -28.52 -20.71
CA GLY A 701 11.96 -29.17 -19.82
C GLY A 701 12.59 -28.26 -18.77
N GLY A 702 11.99 -27.09 -18.49
CA GLY A 702 12.48 -26.11 -17.54
C GLY A 702 12.53 -26.62 -16.09
N ALA A 703 13.73 -26.61 -15.49
CA ALA A 703 13.98 -27.07 -14.12
C ALA A 703 13.55 -26.03 -13.04
N GLY A 704 13.43 -26.51 -11.79
CA GLY A 704 12.76 -25.79 -10.68
C GLY A 704 13.38 -24.48 -10.22
N GLN A 705 14.71 -24.35 -10.23
CA GLN A 705 15.40 -23.14 -9.72
C GLN A 705 15.29 -21.93 -10.69
N PRO A 706 15.59 -22.03 -12.01
CA PRO A 706 15.34 -20.92 -12.94
C PRO A 706 13.86 -20.51 -12.99
N TRP A 707 12.96 -21.49 -12.83
CA TRP A 707 11.53 -21.25 -12.73
C TRP A 707 11.13 -20.41 -11.50
N LEU A 708 11.79 -20.63 -10.36
CA LEU A 708 11.62 -19.79 -9.17
C LEU A 708 12.16 -18.37 -9.42
N TYR A 709 13.35 -18.22 -10.02
CA TYR A 709 13.94 -16.91 -10.31
C TYR A 709 13.09 -16.05 -11.26
N TYR A 710 12.48 -16.67 -12.28
CA TYR A 710 11.49 -15.99 -13.12
C TYR A 710 10.31 -15.46 -12.28
N ARG A 711 9.82 -16.27 -11.33
CA ARG A 711 8.65 -15.97 -10.49
C ARG A 711 8.89 -14.94 -9.38
N THR A 712 10.14 -14.70 -8.98
CA THR A 712 10.51 -13.69 -7.99
C THR A 712 10.83 -12.31 -8.58
N ALA A 713 10.70 -12.13 -9.92
CA ALA A 713 10.93 -10.89 -10.67
C ALA A 713 12.38 -10.36 -10.70
N VAL A 714 13.36 -11.18 -10.34
CA VAL A 714 14.74 -10.72 -10.10
C VAL A 714 15.61 -10.67 -11.35
N VAL A 715 15.29 -11.50 -12.34
CA VAL A 715 15.99 -11.52 -13.63
C VAL A 715 15.54 -10.38 -14.57
N TYR A 716 14.49 -9.63 -14.19
CA TYR A 716 13.75 -8.72 -15.07
C TYR A 716 13.57 -7.29 -14.52
N SER A 717 14.55 -6.75 -13.80
CA SER A 717 14.48 -5.37 -13.29
C SER A 717 14.31 -4.29 -14.37
N ALA A 718 14.50 -4.61 -15.66
CA ALA A 718 14.42 -3.68 -16.79
C ALA A 718 13.43 -4.01 -17.92
N GLN A 719 12.76 -5.17 -17.96
CA GLN A 719 11.84 -5.53 -19.05
C GLN A 719 10.52 -6.16 -18.55
N GLU A 720 9.42 -5.71 -19.18
CA GLU A 720 8.00 -5.95 -18.91
C GLU A 720 7.60 -7.05 -17.90
N ASP A 721 6.74 -6.69 -16.93
CA ASP A 721 6.14 -7.66 -15.99
C ASP A 721 5.07 -8.50 -16.72
N VAL A 722 5.54 -9.51 -17.46
CA VAL A 722 4.72 -10.32 -18.37
C VAL A 722 3.63 -11.09 -17.62
N LEU A 723 3.86 -11.50 -16.37
CA LEU A 723 2.85 -12.17 -15.56
C LEU A 723 1.76 -11.19 -15.07
N SER A 724 2.11 -9.94 -14.73
CA SER A 724 1.10 -8.88 -14.60
C SER A 724 0.35 -8.66 -15.92
N ASN A 725 1.02 -8.58 -17.07
CA ASN A 725 0.34 -8.35 -18.36
C ASN A 725 -0.64 -9.49 -18.71
N LEU A 726 -0.22 -10.75 -18.53
CA LEU A 726 -1.07 -11.93 -18.70
C LEU A 726 -2.29 -11.86 -17.77
N TYR A 727 -2.09 -11.58 -16.48
CA TYR A 727 -3.19 -11.37 -15.53
C TYR A 727 -4.12 -10.22 -15.96
N LEU A 728 -3.57 -9.09 -16.42
CA LEU A 728 -4.34 -7.92 -16.86
C LEU A 728 -5.19 -8.22 -18.11
N ALA A 729 -4.76 -9.13 -18.99
CA ALA A 729 -5.53 -9.58 -20.15
C ALA A 729 -6.75 -10.44 -19.76
N VAL A 730 -6.62 -11.33 -18.77
CA VAL A 730 -7.72 -12.25 -18.37
C VAL A 730 -8.56 -11.81 -17.17
N ARG A 731 -8.18 -10.78 -16.42
CA ARG A 731 -8.89 -10.34 -15.19
C ARG A 731 -10.39 -9.99 -15.37
N ASN A 732 -10.81 -9.72 -16.61
CA ASN A 732 -12.18 -9.31 -16.96
C ASN A 732 -13.06 -10.48 -17.45
N VAL A 733 -12.48 -11.67 -17.64
CA VAL A 733 -13.19 -12.89 -18.05
C VAL A 733 -14.01 -13.40 -16.86
N GLU A 734 -15.19 -13.97 -17.09
CA GLU A 734 -16.01 -14.48 -15.99
C GLU A 734 -15.39 -15.73 -15.31
N PRO A 735 -15.62 -15.93 -14.00
CA PRO A 735 -15.04 -17.05 -13.26
C PRO A 735 -15.37 -18.43 -13.83
N ASP A 736 -16.58 -18.60 -14.34
CA ASP A 736 -17.10 -19.88 -14.85
C ASP A 736 -16.41 -20.30 -16.16
N ASP A 737 -15.91 -19.34 -16.95
CA ASP A 737 -15.11 -19.60 -18.16
C ASP A 737 -13.63 -19.85 -17.82
N LEU A 738 -13.09 -19.17 -16.80
CA LEU A 738 -11.70 -19.33 -16.35
C LEU A 738 -11.46 -20.65 -15.61
N LEU A 739 -12.38 -21.06 -14.74
CA LEU A 739 -12.17 -22.18 -13.81
C LEU A 739 -11.90 -23.52 -14.53
N PRO A 740 -12.65 -23.93 -15.58
CA PRO A 740 -12.35 -25.14 -16.34
C PRO A 740 -10.93 -25.13 -16.93
N ARG A 741 -10.47 -23.97 -17.43
CA ARG A 741 -9.15 -23.79 -18.03
C ARG A 741 -8.03 -23.82 -17.01
N VAL A 742 -8.22 -23.22 -15.84
CA VAL A 742 -7.31 -23.34 -14.69
C VAL A 742 -7.15 -24.81 -14.29
N VAL A 743 -8.25 -25.56 -14.24
CA VAL A 743 -8.27 -26.98 -13.87
C VAL A 743 -7.59 -27.87 -14.92
N GLU A 744 -7.77 -27.57 -16.21
CA GLU A 744 -7.06 -28.23 -17.29
C GLU A 744 -5.54 -27.98 -17.22
N LEU A 745 -5.12 -26.73 -17.05
CA LEU A 745 -3.71 -26.37 -16.89
C LEU A 745 -3.09 -27.03 -15.64
N LEU A 746 -3.81 -27.08 -14.50
CA LEU A 746 -3.38 -27.81 -13.31
C LEU A 746 -3.12 -29.29 -13.63
N LYS A 747 -4.07 -29.97 -14.29
CA LYS A 747 -3.92 -31.38 -14.71
C LYS A 747 -2.76 -31.58 -15.68
N SER A 748 -2.57 -30.66 -16.63
CA SER A 748 -1.49 -30.69 -17.62
C SER A 748 -0.12 -30.55 -16.97
N CYS A 749 0.06 -29.50 -16.15
CA CYS A 749 1.28 -29.26 -15.39
C CYS A 749 1.61 -30.42 -14.45
N ARG A 750 0.62 -30.96 -13.71
CA ARG A 750 0.79 -32.12 -12.83
C ARG A 750 1.32 -33.35 -13.56
N ARG A 751 0.78 -33.66 -14.75
CA ARG A 751 1.22 -34.82 -15.56
C ARG A 751 2.65 -34.65 -16.03
N GLY A 752 3.01 -33.49 -16.59
CA GLY A 752 4.36 -33.25 -17.09
C GLY A 752 5.42 -33.21 -15.98
N LEU A 753 5.09 -32.61 -14.83
CA LEU A 753 5.95 -32.60 -13.63
C LEU A 753 5.96 -33.92 -12.86
N LYS A 754 5.03 -34.84 -13.15
CA LYS A 754 4.80 -36.10 -12.40
C LYS A 754 4.52 -35.88 -10.90
N ILE A 755 3.80 -34.81 -10.55
CA ILE A 755 3.49 -34.46 -9.15
C ILE A 755 2.02 -34.67 -8.78
N ALA A 756 1.80 -35.12 -7.54
CA ALA A 756 0.47 -35.40 -7.03
C ALA A 756 -0.41 -34.15 -6.84
N ARG A 757 0.16 -33.01 -6.42
CA ARG A 757 -0.54 -31.72 -6.27
C ARG A 757 0.44 -30.58 -6.53
N ILE A 758 -0.02 -29.45 -7.07
CA ILE A 758 0.81 -28.25 -7.29
C ILE A 758 0.83 -27.41 -6.01
N PRO A 759 2.01 -27.10 -5.43
CA PRO A 759 2.07 -26.19 -4.28
C PRO A 759 1.80 -24.75 -4.70
N ILE A 760 1.01 -24.06 -3.88
CA ILE A 760 0.80 -22.62 -3.91
C ILE A 760 1.31 -22.06 -2.59
N ILE A 761 2.34 -21.23 -2.66
CA ILE A 761 2.87 -20.48 -1.52
C ILE A 761 2.29 -19.07 -1.58
N ILE A 762 1.77 -18.60 -0.45
CA ILE A 762 1.43 -17.20 -0.24
C ILE A 762 2.29 -16.70 0.92
N ASP A 763 3.28 -15.86 0.61
CA ASP A 763 4.13 -15.22 1.61
C ASP A 763 3.57 -13.87 2.07
N GLU A 764 3.95 -13.50 3.30
CA GLU A 764 3.37 -12.39 4.09
C GLU A 764 1.82 -12.37 4.12
N ALA A 765 1.21 -13.56 4.14
CA ALA A 765 -0.23 -13.80 4.07
C ALA A 765 -1.05 -13.14 5.19
N GLN A 766 -0.43 -12.69 6.29
CA GLN A 766 -1.11 -11.88 7.32
C GLN A 766 -1.66 -10.57 6.75
N LEU A 767 -1.03 -10.02 5.69
CA LEU A 767 -1.51 -8.79 5.04
C LEU A 767 -2.88 -9.00 4.39
N LEU A 768 -3.17 -10.20 3.88
CA LEU A 768 -4.50 -10.57 3.39
C LEU A 768 -5.55 -10.71 4.51
N SER A 769 -5.12 -10.86 5.77
CA SER A 769 -6.04 -10.82 6.92
C SER A 769 -6.44 -9.40 7.31
N ALA A 770 -5.63 -8.40 6.95
CA ALA A 770 -5.91 -6.97 7.14
C ALA A 770 -6.53 -6.31 5.89
N ALA A 771 -6.44 -6.96 4.73
CA ALA A 771 -7.06 -6.51 3.49
C ALA A 771 -8.56 -6.84 3.47
N LEU A 772 -9.37 -5.87 3.01
CA LEU A 772 -10.81 -6.02 2.77
C LEU A 772 -11.58 -6.57 3.98
N GLU A 773 -11.28 -6.03 5.16
CA GLU A 773 -12.00 -6.36 6.39
C GLU A 773 -13.52 -6.24 6.21
N ASN A 774 -14.25 -7.27 6.62
CA ASN A 774 -15.73 -7.35 6.53
C ASN A 774 -16.31 -7.35 5.11
N CYS A 775 -15.53 -7.57 4.05
CA CYS A 775 -16.02 -7.61 2.68
C CYS A 775 -16.52 -8.99 2.21
N PHE A 776 -16.27 -10.06 2.97
CA PHE A 776 -16.63 -11.42 2.58
C PHE A 776 -17.47 -12.13 3.64
N SER A 777 -18.17 -13.20 3.28
CA SER A 777 -18.84 -14.08 4.22
C SER A 777 -18.26 -15.47 4.17
N ASN A 778 -18.31 -16.17 5.30
CA ASN A 778 -18.22 -17.63 5.29
C ASN A 778 -19.59 -18.27 5.00
N ASN A 779 -20.70 -17.54 5.00
CA ASN A 779 -22.05 -18.11 4.88
C ASN A 779 -22.69 -17.76 3.53
N PRO A 780 -23.05 -18.74 2.67
CA PRO A 780 -23.69 -18.45 1.39
C PRO A 780 -25.07 -17.79 1.53
N SER A 781 -25.73 -17.91 2.69
CA SER A 781 -27.00 -17.23 2.98
C SER A 781 -26.87 -15.77 3.47
N GLY A 782 -25.67 -15.17 3.44
CA GLY A 782 -25.46 -13.76 3.79
C GLY A 782 -25.59 -13.41 5.29
N LEU A 783 -26.06 -14.34 6.13
CA LEU A 783 -26.20 -14.16 7.58
C LEU A 783 -24.87 -14.53 8.28
N GLY A 784 -24.20 -13.56 8.92
CA GLY A 784 -23.00 -13.84 9.71
C GLY A 784 -22.13 -12.62 10.04
N GLU A 785 -20.89 -12.89 10.42
CA GLU A 785 -19.84 -11.87 10.56
C GLU A 785 -19.05 -11.74 9.26
N GLY A 786 -18.68 -10.49 8.92
CA GLY A 786 -17.81 -10.21 7.78
C GLY A 786 -16.38 -10.74 8.00
N ARG A 787 -15.73 -11.13 6.90
CA ARG A 787 -14.42 -11.77 6.85
C ARG A 787 -13.45 -11.01 5.92
N PRO A 788 -12.13 -11.10 6.15
CA PRO A 788 -11.10 -10.47 5.31
C PRO A 788 -10.76 -11.30 4.07
N LEU A 789 -9.96 -10.73 3.16
CA LEU A 789 -9.56 -11.35 1.89
C LEU A 789 -8.91 -12.73 2.04
N LEU A 790 -8.08 -12.95 3.06
CA LEU A 790 -7.44 -14.25 3.30
C LEU A 790 -8.47 -15.39 3.41
N THR A 791 -9.58 -15.12 4.08
CA THR A 791 -10.66 -16.10 4.30
C THR A 791 -11.37 -16.45 2.99
N ALA A 792 -11.66 -15.44 2.17
CA ALA A 792 -12.24 -15.64 0.84
C ALA A 792 -11.28 -16.38 -0.10
N LEU A 793 -10.00 -16.01 -0.11
CA LEU A 793 -9.00 -16.67 -0.94
C LEU A 793 -8.83 -18.15 -0.56
N VAL A 794 -8.76 -18.47 0.75
CA VAL A 794 -8.74 -19.87 1.23
C VAL A 794 -10.00 -20.62 0.83
N HIS A 795 -11.18 -19.98 0.87
CA HIS A 795 -12.43 -20.59 0.42
C HIS A 795 -12.41 -20.89 -1.09
N ILE A 796 -12.04 -19.91 -1.92
CA ILE A 796 -11.95 -20.03 -3.39
C ILE A 796 -11.00 -21.15 -3.80
N LEU A 797 -9.83 -21.26 -3.14
CA LEU A 797 -8.86 -22.32 -3.42
C LEU A 797 -9.34 -23.72 -2.97
N ASN A 798 -10.34 -23.82 -2.08
CA ASN A 798 -10.95 -25.09 -1.68
C ASN A 798 -12.18 -25.50 -2.52
N GLU A 799 -12.49 -24.76 -3.59
CA GLU A 799 -13.65 -25.06 -4.44
C GLU A 799 -13.46 -26.35 -5.26
N ALA A 800 -14.57 -27.08 -5.45
CA ALA A 800 -14.62 -28.49 -5.81
C ALA A 800 -13.87 -28.97 -7.08
N PRO A 801 -13.47 -28.14 -8.08
CA PRO A 801 -12.61 -28.63 -9.15
C PRO A 801 -11.11 -28.31 -8.95
N LEU A 802 -10.75 -27.45 -7.99
CA LEU A 802 -9.37 -27.19 -7.55
C LEU A 802 -8.91 -28.16 -6.45
N THR A 803 -9.85 -28.68 -5.68
CA THR A 803 -9.62 -29.71 -4.68
C THR A 803 -8.93 -30.94 -5.29
N GLY A 804 -8.01 -31.54 -4.55
CA GLY A 804 -7.16 -32.63 -5.06
C GLY A 804 -6.13 -32.24 -6.14
N GLN A 805 -6.12 -31.00 -6.64
CA GLN A 805 -5.12 -30.49 -7.60
C GLN A 805 -3.96 -29.76 -6.92
N ILE A 806 -4.20 -29.10 -5.79
CA ILE A 806 -3.27 -28.16 -5.16
C ILE A 806 -3.01 -28.46 -3.68
N ILE A 807 -1.94 -27.87 -3.16
CA ILE A 807 -1.61 -27.75 -1.74
C ILE A 807 -1.32 -26.27 -1.44
N LEU A 808 -1.81 -25.76 -0.32
CA LEU A 808 -1.64 -24.36 0.08
C LEU A 808 -0.64 -24.24 1.25
N ILE A 809 0.37 -23.41 1.07
CA ILE A 809 1.36 -23.06 2.09
C ILE A 809 1.24 -21.57 2.39
N LEU A 810 0.91 -21.24 3.64
CA LEU A 810 0.74 -19.86 4.11
C LEU A 810 1.93 -19.48 4.98
N ALA A 811 2.72 -18.53 4.49
CA ALA A 811 3.86 -17.97 5.21
C ALA A 811 3.58 -16.50 5.55
N GLY A 812 4.15 -16.03 6.67
CA GLY A 812 3.95 -14.63 7.04
C GLY A 812 4.27 -14.30 8.49
N THR A 813 4.80 -13.10 8.71
CA THR A 813 5.19 -12.62 10.03
C THR A 813 3.96 -12.25 10.85
N GLY A 814 3.69 -13.03 11.90
CA GLY A 814 2.57 -12.78 12.79
C GLY A 814 1.25 -13.43 12.35
N LEU A 815 1.29 -14.46 11.48
CA LEU A 815 0.18 -15.41 11.31
C LEU A 815 -0.13 -16.06 12.67
N SER A 816 -1.02 -15.42 13.42
CA SER A 816 -1.36 -15.76 14.79
C SER A 816 -2.24 -17.01 14.89
N MET A 817 -2.36 -17.59 16.09
CA MET A 817 -3.35 -18.65 16.35
C MET A 817 -4.77 -18.21 15.97
N LEU A 818 -5.11 -16.92 16.15
CA LEU A 818 -6.41 -16.37 15.73
C LEU A 818 -6.59 -16.38 14.20
N GLN A 819 -5.54 -16.09 13.44
CA GLN A 819 -5.59 -16.22 11.97
C GLN A 819 -5.62 -17.68 11.53
N ARG A 820 -4.94 -18.59 12.24
CA ARG A 820 -5.11 -20.04 12.04
C ARG A 820 -6.56 -20.47 12.27
N ASP A 821 -7.24 -19.93 13.27
CA ASP A 821 -8.65 -20.23 13.53
C ASP A 821 -9.58 -19.62 12.46
N TYR A 822 -9.26 -18.45 11.88
CA TYR A 822 -9.97 -17.94 10.70
C TYR A 822 -9.76 -18.82 9.46
N ILE A 823 -8.54 -19.30 9.21
CA ILE A 823 -8.23 -20.23 8.11
C ILE A 823 -8.98 -21.56 8.35
N ALA A 824 -8.99 -22.06 9.59
CA ALA A 824 -9.73 -23.26 9.96
C ALA A 824 -11.26 -23.08 9.80
N SER A 825 -11.80 -21.89 10.06
CA SER A 825 -13.21 -21.57 9.83
C SER A 825 -13.57 -21.47 8.34
N ALA A 826 -12.66 -20.94 7.51
CA ALA A 826 -12.83 -20.90 6.06
C ALA A 826 -12.82 -22.32 5.46
N SER A 827 -11.86 -23.13 5.91
CA SER A 827 -11.60 -24.46 5.36
C SER A 827 -12.63 -25.49 5.86
N SER A 828 -13.09 -25.42 7.11
CA SER A 828 -14.08 -26.36 7.67
C SER A 828 -15.40 -26.40 6.91
N LYS A 829 -15.82 -25.28 6.31
CA LYS A 829 -17.04 -25.23 5.46
C LYS A 829 -16.90 -25.96 4.13
N SER A 830 -15.67 -26.23 3.71
CA SER A 830 -15.35 -27.07 2.56
C SER A 830 -15.06 -28.52 2.98
N GLY A 831 -15.33 -28.88 4.26
CA GLY A 831 -15.01 -30.17 4.86
C GLY A 831 -13.53 -30.35 5.24
N ALA A 832 -12.72 -29.29 5.20
CA ALA A 832 -11.27 -29.44 5.21
C ALA A 832 -10.68 -29.77 6.59
N PRO A 833 -9.59 -30.56 6.66
CA PRO A 833 -8.86 -30.76 7.89
C PRO A 833 -8.36 -29.43 8.46
N LYS A 834 -8.19 -29.39 9.79
CA LYS A 834 -7.64 -28.20 10.47
C LYS A 834 -6.25 -27.89 9.89
N PRO A 835 -5.94 -26.63 9.55
CA PRO A 835 -4.63 -26.26 9.01
C PRO A 835 -3.50 -26.73 9.91
N GLU A 836 -2.53 -27.39 9.28
CA GLU A 836 -1.32 -27.86 9.94
C GLU A 836 -0.38 -26.71 10.25
N THR A 837 0.58 -26.95 11.14
CA THR A 837 1.50 -25.92 11.61
C THR A 837 2.92 -26.44 11.55
N PHE A 838 3.71 -25.86 10.66
CA PHE A 838 5.12 -26.15 10.52
C PHE A 838 5.92 -25.04 11.22
N VAL A 839 6.85 -25.44 12.09
CA VAL A 839 7.63 -24.52 12.96
C VAL A 839 9.15 -24.66 12.80
N ASP A 840 9.61 -25.66 12.05
CA ASP A 840 11.01 -26.08 12.03
C ASP A 840 11.76 -25.53 10.81
N PHE A 841 12.20 -24.28 10.88
CA PHE A 841 12.89 -23.60 9.78
C PHE A 841 14.41 -23.87 9.75
N GLY A 842 14.93 -24.64 10.72
CA GLY A 842 16.35 -24.78 11.01
C GLY A 842 16.87 -23.67 11.93
N GLU A 843 17.93 -23.99 12.67
CA GLU A 843 18.61 -23.05 13.55
C GLU A 843 19.44 -22.03 12.76
N PHE A 844 20.00 -21.04 13.44
CA PHE A 844 20.98 -20.12 12.87
C PHE A 844 22.03 -19.85 13.94
N GLU A 845 22.91 -20.83 14.11
CA GLU A 845 23.95 -20.88 15.13
C GLU A 845 25.11 -19.94 14.81
N GLU A 846 26.03 -19.78 15.78
CA GLU A 846 27.20 -18.91 15.61
C GLU A 846 28.10 -19.36 14.45
N SER A 847 28.34 -20.66 14.30
CA SER A 847 29.09 -21.25 13.18
C SER A 847 28.46 -20.85 11.83
N GLN A 848 27.16 -21.08 11.68
CA GLN A 848 26.41 -20.75 10.47
C GLN A 848 26.38 -19.25 10.19
N ALA A 849 26.34 -18.41 11.23
CA ALA A 849 26.42 -16.96 11.10
C ALA A 849 27.82 -16.49 10.69
N VAL A 850 28.88 -17.08 11.24
CA VAL A 850 30.28 -16.82 10.86
C VAL A 850 30.53 -17.25 9.42
N ASP A 851 30.09 -18.44 9.01
CA ASP A 851 30.25 -18.93 7.63
C ASP A 851 29.50 -18.02 6.64
N TYR A 852 28.25 -17.65 6.96
CA TYR A 852 27.41 -16.78 6.15
C TYR A 852 27.98 -15.36 6.00
N LEU A 853 28.51 -14.77 7.07
CA LEU A 853 29.16 -13.46 7.01
C LEU A 853 30.50 -13.51 6.30
N THR A 854 31.33 -14.53 6.58
CA THR A 854 32.65 -14.70 5.96
C THR A 854 32.51 -14.86 4.45
N ARG A 855 31.48 -15.58 3.99
CA ARG A 855 31.16 -15.78 2.56
C ARG A 855 30.90 -14.47 1.80
N TYR A 856 30.31 -13.46 2.44
CA TYR A 856 29.86 -12.24 1.74
C TYR A 856 30.60 -10.95 2.14
N ALA A 857 31.21 -10.89 3.32
CA ALA A 857 31.97 -9.74 3.82
C ALA A 857 33.45 -10.04 4.11
N GLY A 858 33.86 -11.31 4.04
CA GLY A 858 35.22 -11.73 4.40
C GLY A 858 35.44 -11.87 5.91
N SER A 859 36.56 -12.49 6.28
CA SER A 859 36.84 -12.86 7.67
C SER A 859 37.06 -11.67 8.61
N GLU A 860 37.64 -10.57 8.12
CA GLU A 860 37.96 -9.39 8.93
C GLU A 860 36.70 -8.67 9.43
N GLU A 861 35.82 -8.29 8.51
CA GLU A 861 34.50 -7.70 8.84
C GLU A 861 33.64 -8.65 9.68
N THR A 862 33.75 -9.96 9.43
CA THR A 862 33.05 -10.97 10.23
C THR A 862 33.53 -10.98 11.67
N ILE A 863 34.84 -10.99 11.92
CA ILE A 863 35.42 -10.98 13.28
C ILE A 863 35.01 -9.71 14.03
N ASP A 864 35.04 -8.54 13.39
CA ASP A 864 34.67 -7.28 14.03
C ASP A 864 33.16 -7.19 14.36
N ALA A 865 32.30 -7.67 13.45
CA ALA A 865 30.84 -7.67 13.62
C ALA A 865 30.32 -8.80 14.54
N LEU A 866 31.04 -9.92 14.67
CA LEU A 866 30.59 -11.13 15.38
C LEU A 866 30.03 -10.88 16.81
N PRO A 867 30.59 -9.99 17.65
CA PRO A 867 30.02 -9.68 18.96
C PRO A 867 28.57 -9.17 18.92
N LEU A 868 28.18 -8.44 17.87
CA LEU A 868 26.81 -7.94 17.69
C LEU A 868 25.91 -9.00 17.05
N VAL A 869 26.49 -9.81 16.15
CA VAL A 869 25.80 -10.92 15.47
C VAL A 869 25.37 -12.00 16.46
N LYS A 870 26.14 -12.21 17.53
CA LYS A 870 25.77 -13.09 18.66
C LYS A 870 24.41 -12.71 19.29
N GLU A 871 24.04 -11.43 19.31
CA GLU A 871 22.73 -10.98 19.80
C GLU A 871 21.57 -11.26 18.83
N ALA A 872 21.88 -11.59 17.56
CA ALA A 872 20.93 -11.83 16.47
C ALA A 872 20.76 -13.31 16.08
N LEU A 873 21.44 -14.23 16.78
CA LEU A 873 21.40 -15.68 16.51
C LEU A 873 19.97 -16.24 16.56
N GLY A 874 19.73 -17.30 15.79
CA GLY A 874 18.40 -17.85 15.53
C GLY A 874 17.48 -16.95 14.68
N ARG A 875 17.87 -15.72 14.32
CA ARG A 875 17.03 -14.79 13.54
C ARG A 875 17.76 -14.21 12.32
N ARG A 876 18.01 -15.07 11.34
CA ARG A 876 18.63 -14.81 10.01
C ARG A 876 18.39 -13.41 9.42
N ARG A 877 17.16 -12.86 9.47
CA ARG A 877 16.85 -11.52 8.93
C ARG A 877 17.65 -10.39 9.58
N PHE A 878 17.99 -10.49 10.86
CA PHE A 878 18.79 -9.48 11.57
C PHE A 878 20.29 -9.58 11.29
N VAL A 879 20.73 -10.60 10.53
CA VAL A 879 22.10 -10.74 10.03
C VAL A 879 22.16 -10.47 8.53
N ALA A 880 21.21 -11.00 7.77
CA ALA A 880 21.08 -10.74 6.35
C ALA A 880 20.69 -9.29 6.01
N GLY A 881 19.86 -8.62 6.82
CA GLY A 881 19.46 -7.21 6.59
C GLY A 881 20.64 -6.24 6.61
N PRO A 882 21.40 -6.15 7.73
CA PRO A 882 22.56 -5.27 7.84
C PRO A 882 23.64 -5.59 6.81
N LEU A 883 23.92 -6.88 6.58
CA LEU A 883 24.86 -7.32 5.53
C LEU A 883 24.40 -6.87 4.13
N GLN A 884 23.11 -7.01 3.81
CA GLN A 884 22.57 -6.59 2.52
C GLN A 884 22.67 -5.06 2.33
N ARG A 885 22.48 -4.27 3.39
CA ARG A 885 22.71 -2.82 3.36
C ARG A 885 24.19 -2.49 3.17
N TRP A 886 25.08 -3.12 3.93
CA TRP A 886 26.52 -2.94 3.81
C TRP A 886 27.05 -3.26 2.39
N LEU A 887 26.55 -4.34 1.79
CA LEU A 887 26.83 -4.70 0.39
C LEU A 887 26.30 -3.66 -0.60
N HIS A 888 25.08 -3.14 -0.40
CA HIS A 888 24.53 -2.06 -1.24
C HIS A 888 25.33 -0.75 -1.11
N GLU A 889 25.88 -0.49 0.07
CA GLU A 889 26.80 0.63 0.33
C GLU A 889 28.23 0.35 -0.18
N ASN A 890 28.48 -0.77 -0.88
CA ASN A 890 29.79 -1.22 -1.36
C ASN A 890 30.87 -1.25 -0.26
N GLY A 891 30.51 -1.61 0.97
CA GLY A 891 31.43 -1.67 2.10
C GLY A 891 32.08 -0.33 2.47
N ARG A 892 31.45 0.81 2.16
CA ARG A 892 31.97 2.17 2.45
C ARG A 892 32.27 2.46 3.93
N ARG A 893 31.74 1.65 4.84
CA ARG A 893 31.90 1.75 6.30
C ARG A 893 31.93 0.33 6.91
N PRO A 894 32.52 0.13 8.10
CA PRO A 894 32.62 -1.20 8.71
C PRO A 894 31.24 -1.85 8.91
N LEU A 895 31.16 -3.15 8.67
CA LEU A 895 29.93 -3.94 8.78
C LEU A 895 29.33 -3.83 10.19
N LYS A 896 30.18 -3.81 11.22
CA LYS A 896 29.81 -3.56 12.62
C LYS A 896 29.05 -2.25 12.84
N ALA A 897 29.37 -1.19 12.11
CA ALA A 897 28.65 0.08 12.22
C ALA A 897 27.21 -0.06 11.69
N VAL A 898 27.03 -0.74 10.55
CA VAL A 898 25.71 -1.04 9.98
C VAL A 898 24.89 -1.94 10.92
N PHE A 899 25.53 -2.94 11.54
CA PHE A 899 24.89 -3.77 12.56
C PHE A 899 24.46 -2.96 13.80
N LYS A 900 25.25 -1.97 14.25
CA LYS A 900 24.84 -1.10 15.37
C LYS A 900 23.56 -0.32 15.04
N GLU A 901 23.47 0.26 13.85
CA GLU A 901 22.32 1.07 13.40
C GLU A 901 21.02 0.28 13.14
N GLU A 902 21.13 -1.01 12.78
CA GLU A 902 19.95 -1.83 12.51
C GLU A 902 19.46 -2.65 13.72
N ILE A 903 20.34 -2.94 14.69
CA ILE A 903 19.98 -3.73 15.88
C ILE A 903 19.63 -2.86 17.10
N PHE A 904 20.19 -1.65 17.24
CA PHE A 904 20.03 -0.77 18.42
C PHE A 904 19.42 0.59 18.08
#